data_AF-A0AAD5JBE0-F1
#
_entry.id   AF-A0AAD5JBE0-F1
#
_cell.length_a   1.000
_cell.length_b   1.000
_cell.length_c   1.000
_cell.angle_alpha   90.00
_cell.angle_beta   90.00
_cell.angle_gamma   90.00
#
_symmetry.space_group_name_H-M   'P 1'
#
loop_
_entity.id
_entity.type
_entity.pdbx_description
1 polymer ?
#
loop_
_entity_poly.entity_id
_entity_poly.type
_entity_poly.pdbx_seq_one_letter_code
_entity_poly.pdbx_strand_id
1 'polypeptide(L)'
;MGSCKDQEDKQMKCAYVDGAIIVGAGPSGLAVSACLSQQGVPSLILEKSDCIASLWQHKTYDRLKLHLPKQFCELPLFGFPKNFPKYPTKQQFIDYMESYALHFSIHPKFKQAVLKAVFDHSSGSWKVQTQDCEYISKWLIVATGENAEPVKPEIFGIDKFNGPVVHTSEYKSGSVFRNKRVLVVGCGNSGMEVSLDLCRNNAIPHMVVRNTVHVLPREMFGFSTFGIAMALLKWLPLKLVDKLLLLMANITLGSTEQLGLRRPKTGPIELKNVTGKTPVLDVGALSQIKSGKIKVMENVKEITRNGAKFTDGQEKEIDAIVLATGYKSNVPSWLQGKMEDFLYVKDYYLPVFAERKPEDKTNVEWTLLHRQVCGYIRQWIDDNVLNHVSEETHACSLWNKFEQLYARKAGNNKLLLIKKLICLKYKDETLLSDHLNAYHVILNQLARMNIKFEDERQGLWLLGTLPDLWEIFRTSISNSAPNGVVTMDLAKSNIMNEEMRRKSQGPSQSEVLVIEKRGMSQSRGPKNKDRSKNKSNRVSAIIDDFLVVYDDDVVNFACYETNWVIDSGASIHATSRRDFFTSYTFGDFGDVKMGNNGLTKAVGMGDVCLETNNGTMLLLKTVKYIPDIHLNLISAGKLDDEGFCNTSNDGHWKLTKGSMIVARSKKCSSLYFMQAKVSDCIINTMENESTTELWRSRLSHMSEKGLMVLAKNNLILE
;
A
#
# COMPACT_ATOMS: atom_id res chain seq x y z
N MET A 1 -45.66 32.29 22.79
CA MET A 1 -45.16 32.58 21.42
C MET A 1 -43.85 33.31 21.55
N GLY A 2 -42.75 32.71 21.09
CA GLY A 2 -41.40 33.24 21.26
C GLY A 2 -40.32 32.26 20.80
N SER A 3 -40.24 32.07 19.48
CA SER A 3 -39.10 31.64 18.66
C SER A 3 -38.20 30.49 19.14
N CYS A 4 -38.66 29.26 18.88
CA CYS A 4 -37.76 28.15 18.54
C CYS A 4 -37.60 28.18 17.01
N LYS A 5 -36.56 28.86 16.51
CA LYS A 5 -36.20 28.84 15.09
C LYS A 5 -34.69 28.81 14.92
N ASP A 6 -34.27 27.81 14.14
CA ASP A 6 -33.03 27.69 13.37
C ASP A 6 -31.89 26.87 14.00
N GLN A 7 -32.19 25.60 14.34
CA GLN A 7 -31.28 24.50 14.00
C GLN A 7 -31.84 23.82 12.75
N GLU A 8 -31.43 24.29 11.57
CA GLU A 8 -31.58 23.54 10.34
C GLU A 8 -30.84 22.21 10.50
N ASP A 9 -31.56 21.09 10.46
CA ASP A 9 -31.03 19.77 10.20
C ASP A 9 -30.31 19.79 8.84
N LYS A 10 -29.02 20.16 8.84
CA LYS A 10 -28.17 20.02 7.65
C LYS A 10 -28.02 18.54 7.34
N GLN A 11 -28.88 18.06 6.45
CA GLN A 11 -28.80 16.71 5.90
C GLN A 11 -27.40 16.52 5.28
N MET A 12 -26.61 15.61 5.87
CA MET A 12 -25.24 15.35 5.45
C MET A 12 -25.26 14.78 4.03
N LYS A 13 -24.60 15.44 3.09
CA LYS A 13 -24.58 15.01 1.68
C LYS A 13 -23.75 13.73 1.55
N CYS A 14 -24.21 12.77 0.76
CA CYS A 14 -23.44 11.56 0.47
C CYS A 14 -22.94 11.61 -0.98
N ALA A 15 -21.66 11.30 -1.19
CA ALA A 15 -21.04 11.31 -2.51
C ALA A 15 -20.22 10.03 -2.75
N TYR A 16 -20.49 9.34 -3.85
CA TYR A 16 -19.68 8.22 -4.30
C TYR A 16 -18.48 8.73 -5.11
N VAL A 17 -17.33 8.12 -4.89
CA VAL A 17 -16.09 8.41 -5.59
C VAL A 17 -15.63 7.14 -6.29
N ASP A 18 -15.63 7.15 -7.61
CA ASP A 18 -15.25 6.00 -8.45
C ASP A 18 -13.79 5.58 -8.29
N GLY A 19 -12.96 6.47 -7.73
CA GLY A 19 -11.54 6.30 -7.52
C GLY A 19 -11.11 6.43 -6.06
N ALA A 20 -9.80 6.54 -5.82
CA ALA A 20 -9.26 6.62 -4.46
C ALA A 20 -9.54 7.97 -3.80
N ILE A 21 -9.95 7.97 -2.53
CA ILE A 21 -9.98 9.19 -1.70
C ILE A 21 -8.59 9.39 -1.09
N ILE A 22 -7.96 10.52 -1.38
CA ILE A 22 -6.65 10.91 -0.84
C ILE A 22 -6.88 11.99 0.22
N VAL A 23 -6.40 11.77 1.43
CA VAL A 23 -6.54 12.74 2.53
C VAL A 23 -5.25 13.55 2.68
N GLY A 24 -5.28 14.80 2.24
CA GLY A 24 -4.17 15.77 2.32
C GLY A 24 -3.56 16.10 0.95
N ALA A 25 -3.37 17.41 0.70
CA ALA A 25 -2.75 17.96 -0.52
C ALA A 25 -1.29 18.40 -0.28
N GLY A 26 -0.56 17.65 0.54
CA GLY A 26 0.90 17.80 0.68
C GLY A 26 1.68 17.08 -0.44
N PRO A 27 3.03 17.08 -0.36
CA PRO A 27 3.89 16.36 -1.31
C PRO A 27 3.46 14.94 -1.62
N SER A 28 3.11 14.16 -0.59
CA SER A 28 2.64 12.78 -0.76
C SER A 28 1.31 12.69 -1.49
N GLY A 29 0.35 13.57 -1.19
CA GLY A 29 -0.98 13.54 -1.81
C GLY A 29 -0.95 13.92 -3.28
N LEU A 30 -0.18 14.96 -3.63
CA LEU A 30 0.00 15.36 -5.02
C LEU A 30 0.73 14.29 -5.83
N ALA A 31 1.81 13.72 -5.28
CA ALA A 31 2.54 12.64 -5.95
C ALA A 31 1.67 11.41 -6.23
N VAL A 32 0.88 10.99 -5.24
CA VAL A 32 -0.02 9.84 -5.41
C VAL A 32 -1.09 10.13 -6.47
N SER A 33 -1.69 11.33 -6.44
CA SER A 33 -2.71 11.70 -7.42
C SER A 33 -2.15 11.73 -8.84
N ALA A 34 -0.95 12.28 -9.05
CA ALA A 34 -0.27 12.25 -10.34
C ALA A 34 0.01 10.81 -10.82
N CYS A 35 0.56 9.96 -9.95
CA CYS A 35 0.84 8.56 -10.28
C CYS A 35 -0.44 7.78 -10.62
N LEU A 36 -1.53 7.97 -9.87
CA LEU A 36 -2.82 7.35 -10.16
C LEU A 36 -3.39 7.84 -11.50
N SER A 37 -3.30 9.14 -11.77
CA SER A 37 -3.74 9.72 -13.04
C SER A 37 -2.97 9.16 -14.22
N GLN A 38 -1.65 8.93 -14.09
CA GLN A 38 -0.85 8.32 -15.16
C GLN A 38 -1.28 6.89 -15.47
N GLN A 39 -1.83 6.17 -14.48
CA GLN A 39 -2.36 4.81 -14.62
C GLN A 39 -3.85 4.77 -14.98
N GLY A 40 -4.48 5.92 -15.26
CA GLY A 40 -5.91 6.02 -15.58
C GLY A 40 -6.84 5.75 -14.39
N VAL A 41 -6.33 5.81 -13.16
CA VAL A 41 -7.11 5.60 -11.94
C VAL A 41 -7.60 6.96 -11.41
N PRO A 42 -8.92 7.20 -11.32
CA PRO A 42 -9.43 8.45 -10.76
C PRO A 42 -9.05 8.60 -9.28
N SER A 43 -8.93 9.84 -8.82
CA SER A 43 -8.70 10.13 -7.40
C SER A 43 -9.33 11.46 -6.99
N LEU A 44 -9.73 11.55 -5.72
CA LEU A 44 -10.24 12.76 -5.09
C LEU A 44 -9.36 13.14 -3.91
N ILE A 45 -8.72 14.31 -3.96
CA ILE A 45 -7.97 14.84 -2.81
C ILE A 45 -8.89 15.70 -1.94
N LEU A 46 -8.96 15.38 -0.65
CA LEU A 46 -9.60 16.21 0.38
C LEU A 46 -8.52 16.92 1.20
N GLU A 47 -8.53 18.25 1.20
CA GLU A 47 -7.58 19.09 1.94
C GLU A 47 -8.31 19.97 2.95
N LYS A 48 -7.86 19.93 4.21
CA LYS A 48 -8.40 20.74 5.32
C LYS A 48 -8.20 22.24 5.09
N SER A 49 -7.07 22.60 4.50
CA SER A 49 -6.64 23.98 4.28
C SER A 49 -7.24 24.55 3.00
N ASP A 50 -6.98 25.82 2.73
CA ASP A 50 -7.38 26.53 1.50
C ASP A 50 -6.31 26.49 0.39
N CYS A 51 -5.19 25.82 0.62
CA CYS A 51 -4.07 25.73 -0.32
C CYS A 51 -3.38 24.35 -0.28
N ILE A 52 -2.60 24.05 -1.33
CA ILE A 52 -1.71 22.90 -1.37
C ILE A 52 -0.47 23.11 -0.50
N ALA A 53 0.11 22.02 0.00
CA ALA A 53 1.32 22.05 0.82
C ALA A 53 1.23 23.07 1.98
N SER A 54 0.06 23.18 2.62
CA SER A 54 -0.26 24.20 3.64
C SER A 54 0.72 24.24 4.81
N LEU A 55 1.33 23.10 5.16
CA LEU A 55 2.43 23.06 6.14
C LEU A 55 3.58 23.96 5.73
N TRP A 56 4.01 23.89 4.46
CA TRP A 56 5.07 24.74 3.93
C TRP A 56 4.62 26.19 3.83
N GLN A 57 3.42 26.47 3.33
CA GLN A 57 2.95 27.84 3.18
C GLN A 57 2.76 28.55 4.54
N HIS A 58 2.01 27.92 5.44
CA HIS A 58 1.51 28.57 6.66
C HIS A 58 2.26 28.19 7.94
N LYS A 59 2.85 26.99 8.02
CA LYS A 59 3.42 26.47 9.29
C LYS A 59 4.94 26.37 9.34
N THR A 60 5.65 26.89 8.33
CA THR A 60 7.12 26.96 8.32
C THR A 60 7.62 28.40 8.39
N TYR A 61 8.84 28.54 8.91
CA TYR A 61 9.59 29.78 9.01
C TYR A 61 10.27 30.17 7.69
N ASP A 62 10.53 31.47 7.52
CA ASP A 62 10.81 32.04 6.19
C ASP A 62 12.21 31.73 5.68
N ARG A 63 13.18 31.56 6.59
CA ARG A 63 14.56 31.19 6.27
C ARG A 63 14.69 29.76 5.71
N LEU A 64 13.68 28.90 5.89
CA LEU A 64 13.78 27.47 5.61
C LEU A 64 14.29 27.19 4.19
N LYS A 65 15.27 26.31 4.11
CA LYS A 65 15.73 25.68 2.87
C LYS A 65 15.63 24.17 3.03
N LEU A 66 15.51 23.45 1.91
CA LEU A 66 15.61 22.00 1.97
C LEU A 66 16.95 21.59 2.60
N HIS A 67 16.91 20.67 3.55
CA HIS A 67 18.12 20.12 4.16
C HIS A 67 18.80 19.08 3.27
N LEU A 68 18.06 18.50 2.33
CA LEU A 68 18.54 17.52 1.36
C LEU A 68 18.70 18.17 -0.03
N PRO A 69 19.62 17.66 -0.86
CA PRO A 69 19.71 18.07 -2.25
C PRO A 69 18.41 17.82 -3.01
N LYS A 70 18.09 18.72 -3.96
CA LYS A 70 16.83 18.70 -4.72
C LYS A 70 16.52 17.34 -5.35
N GLN A 71 17.53 16.62 -5.85
CA GLN A 71 17.36 15.30 -6.49
C GLN A 71 16.76 14.23 -5.56
N PHE A 72 16.93 14.38 -4.24
CA PHE A 72 16.35 13.46 -3.25
C PHE A 72 14.96 13.90 -2.76
N CYS A 73 14.47 15.04 -3.24
CA CYS A 73 13.17 15.62 -2.87
C CYS A 73 12.23 15.75 -4.06
N GLU A 74 12.62 15.26 -5.24
CA GLU A 74 11.79 15.27 -6.45
C GLU A 74 10.56 14.38 -6.23
N LEU A 75 9.43 14.87 -6.72
CA LEU A 75 8.22 14.06 -6.78
C LEU A 75 8.31 13.16 -8.03
N PRO A 76 7.69 11.98 -8.00
CA PRO A 76 7.63 11.11 -9.17
C PRO A 76 7.14 11.86 -10.41
N LEU A 77 7.64 11.46 -11.58
CA LEU A 77 7.20 11.90 -12.91
C LEU A 77 7.56 13.35 -13.31
N PHE A 78 7.91 14.23 -12.37
CA PHE A 78 8.24 15.62 -12.68
C PHE A 78 9.29 16.16 -11.71
N GLY A 79 10.54 16.27 -12.17
CA GLY A 79 11.67 16.73 -11.34
C GLY A 79 11.72 18.24 -11.15
N PHE A 80 12.63 18.71 -10.28
CA PHE A 80 12.80 20.15 -10.04
C PHE A 80 13.33 20.87 -11.29
N PRO A 81 12.98 22.16 -11.46
CA PRO A 81 13.60 23.01 -12.48
C PRO A 81 15.14 22.99 -12.40
N LYS A 82 15.79 22.93 -13.58
CA LYS A 82 17.26 22.85 -13.67
C LYS A 82 17.97 24.05 -13.03
N ASN A 83 17.38 25.24 -13.14
CA ASN A 83 17.87 26.50 -12.57
C ASN A 83 17.78 26.59 -11.04
N PHE A 84 17.05 25.70 -10.36
CA PHE A 84 16.98 25.72 -8.90
C PHE A 84 18.32 25.31 -8.26
N PRO A 85 18.70 25.92 -7.12
CA PRO A 85 19.93 25.57 -6.43
C PRO A 85 19.87 24.13 -5.89
N LYS A 86 21.04 23.59 -5.51
CA LYS A 86 21.13 22.26 -4.88
C LYS A 86 20.19 22.12 -3.67
N TYR A 87 20.03 23.18 -2.88
CA TYR A 87 19.11 23.25 -1.74
C TYR A 87 18.08 24.37 -1.97
N PRO A 88 16.92 24.05 -2.57
CA PRO A 88 15.83 25.00 -2.80
C PRO A 88 15.38 25.71 -1.53
N THR A 89 14.98 26.97 -1.67
CA THR A 89 14.31 27.73 -0.62
C THR A 89 12.88 27.23 -0.41
N LYS A 90 12.28 27.59 0.73
CA LYS A 90 10.85 27.40 1.00
C LYS A 90 9.97 27.84 -0.18
N GLN A 91 10.18 29.06 -0.69
CA GLN A 91 9.38 29.61 -1.79
C GLN A 91 9.56 28.78 -3.07
N GLN A 92 10.80 28.48 -3.45
CA GLN A 92 11.08 27.64 -4.62
C GLN A 92 10.45 26.25 -4.50
N PHE A 93 10.44 25.66 -3.29
CA PHE A 93 9.77 24.38 -3.08
C PHE A 93 8.25 24.49 -3.26
N ILE A 94 7.63 25.58 -2.78
CA ILE A 94 6.19 25.86 -3.01
C ILE A 94 5.91 26.07 -4.50
N ASP A 95 6.71 26.88 -5.19
CA ASP A 95 6.55 27.14 -6.64
C ASP A 95 6.64 25.84 -7.45
N TYR A 96 7.54 24.93 -7.04
CA TYR A 96 7.65 23.60 -7.63
C TYR A 96 6.40 22.74 -7.38
N MET A 97 5.85 22.76 -6.17
CA MET A 97 4.61 22.05 -5.83
C MET A 97 3.40 22.55 -6.61
N GLU A 98 3.29 23.87 -6.79
CA GLU A 98 2.25 24.50 -7.62
C GLU A 98 2.42 24.14 -9.09
N SER A 99 3.65 24.20 -9.60
CA SER A 99 3.98 23.76 -10.97
C SER A 99 3.65 22.29 -11.19
N TYR A 100 3.89 21.43 -10.20
CA TYR A 100 3.58 20.00 -10.23
C TYR A 100 2.06 19.77 -10.30
N ALA A 101 1.29 20.44 -9.45
CA ALA A 101 -0.17 20.35 -9.44
C ALA A 101 -0.77 20.82 -10.78
N LEU A 102 -0.26 21.93 -11.34
CA LEU A 102 -0.66 22.44 -12.64
C LEU A 102 -0.32 21.46 -13.77
N HIS A 103 0.91 20.91 -13.77
CA HIS A 103 1.36 19.98 -14.81
C HIS A 103 0.48 18.73 -14.91
N PHE A 104 0.06 18.17 -13.77
CA PHE A 104 -0.81 16.99 -13.71
C PHE A 104 -2.30 17.32 -13.58
N SER A 105 -2.70 18.59 -13.71
CA SER A 105 -4.10 19.04 -13.57
C SER A 105 -4.77 18.53 -12.28
N ILE A 106 -4.04 18.56 -11.17
CA ILE A 106 -4.53 18.10 -9.86
C ILE A 106 -5.34 19.20 -9.19
N HIS A 107 -6.59 18.91 -8.87
CA HIS A 107 -7.52 19.85 -8.25
C HIS A 107 -8.04 19.32 -6.91
N PRO A 108 -7.38 19.63 -5.79
CA PRO A 108 -7.86 19.24 -4.47
C PRO A 108 -9.16 19.96 -4.11
N LYS A 109 -10.05 19.27 -3.39
CA LYS A 109 -11.15 19.93 -2.69
C LYS A 109 -10.64 20.51 -1.38
N PHE A 110 -10.47 21.84 -1.39
CA PHE A 110 -10.04 22.60 -0.22
C PHE A 110 -11.15 22.81 0.80
N LYS A 111 -10.76 23.17 2.03
CA LYS A 111 -11.65 23.38 3.18
C LYS A 111 -12.51 22.16 3.51
N GLN A 112 -12.03 20.96 3.19
CA GLN A 112 -12.67 19.68 3.42
C GLN A 112 -11.86 18.90 4.45
N ALA A 113 -12.05 19.26 5.73
CA ALA A 113 -11.40 18.55 6.82
C ALA A 113 -12.05 17.18 7.01
N VAL A 114 -11.27 16.11 6.84
CA VAL A 114 -11.71 14.76 7.20
C VAL A 114 -11.76 14.64 8.72
N LEU A 115 -12.97 14.40 9.23
CA LEU A 115 -13.26 14.27 10.66
C LEU A 115 -13.20 12.80 11.09
N LYS A 116 -13.62 11.90 10.21
CA LYS A 116 -13.74 10.48 10.49
C LYS A 116 -13.63 9.65 9.21
N ALA A 117 -12.94 8.53 9.26
CA ALA A 117 -12.88 7.55 8.18
C ALA A 117 -13.05 6.14 8.76
N VAL A 118 -13.99 5.37 8.21
CA VAL A 118 -14.32 4.02 8.70
C VAL A 118 -14.47 3.08 7.51
N PHE A 119 -13.91 1.89 7.61
CA PHE A 119 -14.14 0.83 6.63
C PHE A 119 -15.46 0.11 6.93
N ASP A 120 -16.39 0.12 5.98
CA ASP A 120 -17.64 -0.61 6.06
C ASP A 120 -17.51 -1.96 5.35
N HIS A 121 -17.25 -3.00 6.15
CA HIS A 121 -17.12 -4.39 5.69
C HIS A 121 -18.36 -4.92 4.94
N SER A 122 -19.56 -4.38 5.19
CA SER A 122 -20.76 -4.84 4.48
C SER A 122 -20.80 -4.37 3.04
N SER A 123 -20.15 -3.24 2.75
CA SER A 123 -20.08 -2.61 1.43
C SER A 123 -18.71 -2.72 0.77
N GLY A 124 -17.72 -3.30 1.46
CA GLY A 124 -16.33 -3.35 1.01
C GLY A 124 -15.71 -1.97 0.72
N SER A 125 -16.21 -0.91 1.37
CA SER A 125 -15.90 0.48 1.03
C SER A 125 -15.60 1.32 2.28
N TRP A 126 -14.77 2.33 2.11
CA TRP A 126 -14.51 3.38 3.09
C TRP A 126 -15.60 4.43 3.07
N LYS A 127 -16.06 4.84 4.26
CA LYS A 127 -16.87 6.02 4.49
C LYS A 127 -16.02 7.09 5.14
N VAL A 128 -15.81 8.20 4.45
CA VAL A 128 -14.96 9.31 4.83
C VAL A 128 -15.82 10.54 5.06
N GLN A 129 -15.99 10.91 6.33
CA GLN A 129 -16.82 12.01 6.76
C GLN A 129 -16.01 13.31 6.86
N THR A 130 -16.56 14.35 6.25
CA THR A 130 -16.14 15.75 6.38
C THR A 130 -17.22 16.57 7.09
N GLN A 131 -17.06 17.88 7.17
CA GLN A 131 -18.01 18.77 7.87
C GLN A 131 -19.40 18.81 7.20
N ASP A 132 -19.46 18.62 5.89
CA ASP A 132 -20.66 18.80 5.08
C ASP A 132 -21.00 17.60 4.18
N CYS A 133 -20.08 16.65 4.02
CA CYS A 133 -20.25 15.50 3.13
C CYS A 133 -19.64 14.20 3.68
N GLU A 134 -20.31 13.07 3.45
CA GLU A 134 -19.77 11.72 3.58
C GLU A 134 -19.39 11.19 2.19
N TYR A 135 -18.11 10.90 1.98
CA TYR A 135 -17.58 10.34 0.75
C TYR A 135 -17.43 8.83 0.88
N ILE A 136 -17.84 8.10 -0.15
CA ILE A 136 -17.76 6.63 -0.19
C ILE A 136 -16.84 6.20 -1.34
N SER A 137 -15.83 5.39 -1.03
CA SER A 137 -14.90 4.83 -2.03
C SER A 137 -14.38 3.46 -1.61
N LYS A 138 -13.99 2.64 -2.57
CA LYS A 138 -13.27 1.38 -2.31
C LYS A 138 -11.88 1.60 -1.70
N TRP A 139 -11.23 2.74 -1.98
CA TRP A 139 -9.86 3.00 -1.57
C TRP A 139 -9.71 4.30 -0.80
N LEU A 140 -8.94 4.25 0.29
CA LEU A 140 -8.55 5.39 1.09
C LEU A 140 -7.02 5.46 1.13
N ILE A 141 -6.49 6.64 0.84
CA ILE A 141 -5.06 6.93 0.86
C ILE A 141 -4.81 8.02 1.89
N VAL A 142 -3.97 7.72 2.88
CA VAL A 142 -3.61 8.64 3.94
C VAL A 142 -2.36 9.43 3.55
N ALA A 143 -2.52 10.74 3.32
CA ALA A 143 -1.45 11.64 2.89
C ALA A 143 -1.32 12.89 3.79
N THR A 144 -1.76 12.82 5.05
CA THR A 144 -1.73 13.95 6.00
C THR A 144 -0.34 14.23 6.60
N GLY A 145 0.62 13.32 6.39
CA GLY A 145 1.98 13.44 6.88
C GLY A 145 2.16 13.11 8.37
N GLU A 146 3.42 12.99 8.80
CA GLU A 146 3.77 12.62 10.18
C GLU A 146 3.84 13.84 11.12
N ASN A 147 4.03 15.04 10.56
CA ASN A 147 4.22 16.28 11.31
C ASN A 147 2.97 17.17 11.28
N ALA A 148 1.82 16.63 11.67
CA ALA A 148 0.54 17.32 11.53
C ALA A 148 0.24 18.29 12.68
N GLU A 149 0.36 17.81 13.93
CA GLU A 149 -0.02 18.55 15.13
C GLU A 149 1.21 18.88 15.98
N PRO A 150 1.36 20.13 16.46
CA PRO A 150 2.47 20.53 17.29
C PRO A 150 2.42 19.83 18.65
N VAL A 151 3.58 19.38 19.15
CA VAL A 151 3.69 18.79 20.49
C VAL A 151 4.06 19.90 21.47
N LYS A 152 3.08 20.37 22.26
CA LYS A 152 3.30 21.35 23.34
C LYS A 152 3.42 20.58 24.67
N PRO A 153 4.63 20.38 25.22
CA PRO A 153 4.78 19.65 26.48
C PRO A 153 4.27 20.48 27.66
N GLU A 154 3.75 19.81 28.68
CA GLU A 154 3.49 20.43 29.97
C GLU A 154 4.82 20.73 30.66
N ILE A 155 5.11 22.01 30.87
CA ILE A 155 6.29 22.49 31.59
C ILE A 155 5.80 23.21 32.84
N PHE A 156 6.29 22.79 34.01
CA PHE A 156 5.86 23.36 35.28
C PHE A 156 6.12 24.88 35.31
N GLY A 157 5.07 25.65 35.65
CA GLY A 157 5.14 27.11 35.75
C GLY A 157 4.99 27.88 34.43
N ILE A 158 4.80 27.21 33.29
CA ILE A 158 4.72 27.88 31.98
C ILE A 158 3.55 28.88 31.89
N ASP A 159 2.41 28.59 32.54
CA ASP A 159 1.24 29.48 32.57
C ASP A 159 1.48 30.78 33.37
N LYS A 160 2.54 30.82 34.20
CA LYS A 160 2.92 31.99 34.99
C LYS A 160 3.86 32.93 34.22
N PHE A 161 4.34 32.52 33.04
CA PHE A 161 5.31 33.28 32.26
C PHE A 161 4.65 34.50 31.61
N ASN A 162 5.24 35.69 31.80
CA ASN A 162 4.70 36.93 31.26
C ASN A 162 5.02 37.14 29.76
N GLY A 163 6.04 36.45 29.24
CA GLY A 163 6.47 36.58 27.84
C GLY A 163 5.71 35.66 26.88
N PRO A 164 5.86 35.85 25.56
CA PRO A 164 5.22 34.99 24.57
C PRO A 164 5.83 33.58 24.59
N VAL A 165 4.97 32.57 24.48
CA VAL A 165 5.32 31.16 24.27
C VAL A 165 4.79 30.75 22.90
N VAL A 166 5.69 30.45 21.96
CA VAL A 166 5.32 30.08 20.59
C VAL A 166 5.88 28.71 20.23
N HIS A 167 5.14 27.92 19.46
CA HIS A 167 5.69 26.70 18.88
C HIS A 167 6.38 27.02 17.54
N THR A 168 7.34 26.20 17.12
CA THR A 168 8.03 26.38 15.82
C THR A 168 7.09 26.43 14.61
N SER A 169 5.86 25.91 14.72
CA SER A 169 4.81 26.01 13.70
C SER A 169 4.24 27.42 13.52
N GLU A 170 4.35 28.25 14.56
CA GLU A 170 3.86 29.63 14.60
C GLU A 170 5.02 30.63 14.43
N TYR A 171 6.27 30.17 14.55
CA TYR A 171 7.47 30.98 14.34
C TYR A 171 7.70 31.28 12.85
N LYS A 172 7.96 32.55 12.52
CA LYS A 172 8.24 33.00 11.14
C LYS A 172 9.67 33.50 10.94
N SER A 173 10.10 34.41 11.81
CA SER A 173 11.40 35.07 11.72
C SER A 173 11.89 35.50 13.10
N GLY A 174 13.21 35.48 13.27
CA GLY A 174 13.88 35.91 14.49
C GLY A 174 13.82 37.42 14.72
N SER A 175 13.44 38.20 13.70
CA SER A 175 13.36 39.67 13.77
C SER A 175 12.41 40.16 14.87
N VAL A 176 11.32 39.43 15.14
CA VAL A 176 10.33 39.74 16.21
C VAL A 176 10.94 39.59 17.61
N PHE A 177 12.07 38.88 17.71
CA PHE A 177 12.78 38.63 18.96
C PHE A 177 14.11 39.40 19.07
N ARG A 178 14.30 40.43 18.22
CA ARG A 178 15.50 41.25 18.24
C ARG A 178 15.78 41.79 19.65
N ASN A 179 17.04 41.64 20.09
CA ASN A 179 17.53 42.03 21.42
C ASN A 179 16.85 41.31 22.61
N LYS A 180 16.07 40.24 22.37
CA LYS A 180 15.43 39.45 23.42
C LYS A 180 16.26 38.21 23.76
N ARG A 181 16.20 37.78 25.02
CA ARG A 181 16.68 36.48 25.50
C ARG A 181 15.59 35.45 25.23
N VAL A 182 15.87 34.51 24.33
CA VAL A 182 14.88 33.54 23.88
C VAL A 182 15.27 32.15 24.32
N LEU A 183 14.40 31.48 25.05
CA LEU A 183 14.57 30.08 25.41
C LEU A 183 14.04 29.20 24.28
N VAL A 184 14.91 28.44 23.61
CA VAL A 184 14.52 27.49 22.58
C VAL A 184 14.49 26.09 23.18
N VAL A 185 13.30 25.53 23.35
CA VAL A 185 13.12 24.21 23.96
C VAL A 185 13.21 23.12 22.90
N GLY A 186 14.34 22.42 22.85
CA GLY A 186 14.59 21.33 21.90
C GLY A 186 15.72 21.64 20.92
N CYS A 187 16.50 20.60 20.58
CA CYS A 187 17.70 20.68 19.75
C CYS A 187 17.62 19.85 18.46
N GLY A 188 16.41 19.61 17.95
CA GLY A 188 16.22 19.01 16.62
C GLY A 188 16.58 19.99 15.48
N ASN A 189 16.35 19.58 14.22
CA ASN A 189 16.63 20.44 13.06
C ASN A 189 15.97 21.82 13.20
N SER A 190 14.68 21.89 13.55
CA SER A 190 13.97 23.15 13.79
C SER A 190 14.57 23.97 14.93
N GLY A 191 14.98 23.34 16.03
CA GLY A 191 15.58 24.04 17.18
C GLY A 191 16.92 24.69 16.83
N MET A 192 17.77 23.98 16.07
CA MET A 192 19.04 24.53 15.59
C MET A 192 18.85 25.63 14.54
N GLU A 193 17.92 25.46 13.60
CA GLU A 193 17.61 26.48 12.58
C GLU A 193 17.06 27.77 13.21
N VAL A 194 16.10 27.64 14.12
CA VAL A 194 15.51 28.78 14.83
C VAL A 194 16.55 29.48 15.70
N SER A 195 17.38 28.74 16.44
CA SER A 195 18.44 29.34 17.26
C SER A 195 19.44 30.12 16.40
N LEU A 196 19.78 29.60 15.22
CA LEU A 196 20.64 30.30 14.27
C LEU A 196 19.98 31.56 13.71
N ASP A 197 18.69 31.49 13.37
CA ASP A 197 17.93 32.62 12.85
C ASP A 197 17.75 33.74 13.89
N LEU A 198 17.47 33.38 15.15
CA LEU A 198 17.45 34.28 16.29
C LEU A 198 18.79 34.99 16.46
N CYS A 199 19.90 34.23 16.46
CA CYS A 199 21.25 34.78 16.57
C CYS A 199 21.56 35.80 15.45
N ARG A 200 21.16 35.50 14.19
CA ARG A 200 21.34 36.41 13.05
C ARG A 200 20.53 37.69 13.14
N ASN A 201 19.42 37.67 13.88
CA ASN A 201 18.55 38.82 14.13
C ASN A 201 18.87 39.53 15.46
N ASN A 202 20.09 39.34 16.01
CA ASN A 202 20.55 39.93 17.27
C ASN A 202 19.69 39.57 18.49
N ALA A 203 19.01 38.41 18.47
CA ALA A 203 18.44 37.82 19.68
C ALA A 203 19.50 36.96 20.40
N ILE A 204 19.25 36.65 21.68
CA ILE A 204 20.15 35.87 22.53
C ILE A 204 19.52 34.50 22.83
N PRO A 205 19.74 33.49 21.97
CA PRO A 205 19.13 32.17 22.14
C PRO A 205 19.82 31.35 23.24
N HIS A 206 19.01 30.79 24.13
CA HIS A 206 19.35 29.78 25.12
C HIS A 206 18.66 28.47 24.71
N MET A 207 19.40 27.51 24.18
CA MET A 207 18.87 26.28 23.61
C MET A 207 18.93 25.14 24.62
N VAL A 208 17.78 24.56 24.95
CA VAL A 208 17.65 23.45 25.88
C VAL A 208 17.89 22.12 25.17
N VAL A 209 18.86 21.35 25.69
CA VAL A 209 19.23 20.03 25.18
C VAL A 209 18.93 18.99 26.25
N ARG A 210 17.76 18.33 26.13
CA ARG A 210 17.34 17.31 27.11
C ARG A 210 17.96 15.93 26.85
N ASN A 211 18.06 15.54 25.57
CA ASN A 211 18.43 14.19 25.16
C ASN A 211 19.67 14.23 24.27
N THR A 212 20.27 13.07 24.07
CA THR A 212 21.35 12.90 23.11
C THR A 212 20.87 13.15 21.67
N VAL A 213 21.73 13.79 20.86
CA VAL A 213 21.44 14.14 19.47
C VAL A 213 22.68 13.94 18.60
N HIS A 214 22.50 13.36 17.42
CA HIS A 214 23.53 13.34 16.39
C HIS A 214 23.48 14.64 15.61
N VAL A 215 24.57 15.41 15.63
CA VAL A 215 24.75 16.59 14.78
C VAL A 215 25.79 16.24 13.73
N LEU A 216 25.37 16.31 12.47
CA LEU A 216 26.21 16.08 11.30
C LEU A 216 26.24 17.37 10.47
N PRO A 217 27.34 17.69 9.77
CA PRO A 217 27.33 18.79 8.82
C PRO A 217 26.32 18.48 7.70
N ARG A 218 25.72 19.49 7.08
CA ARG A 218 24.87 19.26 5.89
C ARG A 218 25.69 18.75 4.69
N GLU A 219 26.93 19.22 4.57
CA GLU A 219 27.87 18.83 3.52
C GLU A 219 29.23 18.46 4.12
N MET A 220 29.85 17.41 3.58
CA MET A 220 31.20 16.96 3.89
C MET A 220 32.00 16.98 2.59
N PHE A 221 33.08 17.77 2.55
CA PHE A 221 33.97 17.88 1.38
C PHE A 221 33.23 18.20 0.05
N GLY A 222 32.22 19.07 0.10
CA GLY A 222 31.41 19.48 -1.08
C GLY A 222 30.26 18.51 -1.44
N PHE A 223 30.22 17.32 -0.84
CA PHE A 223 29.13 16.36 -1.04
C PHE A 223 28.12 16.45 0.10
N SER A 224 26.83 16.23 -0.20
CA SER A 224 25.82 16.19 0.85
C SER A 224 26.04 14.97 1.74
N THR A 225 25.95 15.14 3.06
CA THR A 225 26.11 14.01 4.00
C THR A 225 25.10 12.90 3.75
N PHE A 226 23.87 13.25 3.38
CA PHE A 226 22.87 12.26 2.97
C PHE A 226 23.28 11.49 1.70
N GLY A 227 23.76 12.18 0.67
CA GLY A 227 24.28 11.54 -0.55
C GLY A 227 25.45 10.60 -0.28
N ILE A 228 26.40 10.98 0.59
CA ILE A 228 27.48 10.09 1.05
C ILE A 228 26.90 8.85 1.75
N ALA A 229 25.98 9.05 2.69
CA ALA A 229 25.35 7.95 3.41
C ALA A 229 24.65 6.96 2.45
N MET A 230 23.85 7.47 1.50
CA MET A 230 23.16 6.63 0.52
C MET A 230 24.12 5.92 -0.43
N ALA A 231 25.23 6.55 -0.82
CA ALA A 231 26.25 5.90 -1.62
C ALA A 231 26.96 4.78 -0.85
N LEU A 232 27.35 5.01 0.41
CA LEU A 232 28.02 4.01 1.24
C LEU A 232 27.10 2.83 1.58
N LEU A 233 25.81 3.07 1.81
CA LEU A 233 24.82 2.02 2.09
C LEU A 233 24.62 1.04 0.94
N LYS A 234 25.01 1.39 -0.30
CA LYS A 234 24.99 0.45 -1.44
C LYS A 234 26.07 -0.63 -1.34
N TRP A 235 27.16 -0.35 -0.61
CA TRP A 235 28.37 -1.19 -0.63
C TRP A 235 28.77 -1.70 0.76
N LEU A 236 28.31 -1.06 1.84
CA LEU A 236 28.77 -1.35 3.20
C LEU A 236 27.60 -1.64 4.16
N PRO A 237 27.81 -2.52 5.16
CA PRO A 237 26.83 -2.74 6.22
C PRO A 237 26.53 -1.47 7.03
N LEU A 238 25.29 -1.34 7.49
CA LEU A 238 24.78 -0.15 8.18
C LEU A 238 25.68 0.35 9.32
N LYS A 239 26.16 -0.55 10.19
CA LYS A 239 27.02 -0.18 11.34
C LYS A 239 28.34 0.43 10.91
N LEU A 240 28.89 -0.01 9.77
CA LEU A 240 30.13 0.54 9.23
C LEU A 240 29.89 1.92 8.62
N VAL A 241 28.78 2.10 7.90
CA VAL A 241 28.37 3.42 7.38
C VAL A 241 28.22 4.43 8.52
N ASP A 242 27.53 4.07 9.60
CA ASP A 242 27.35 4.95 10.75
C ASP A 242 28.69 5.34 11.40
N LYS A 243 29.63 4.39 11.56
CA LYS A 243 30.98 4.69 12.06
C LYS A 243 31.74 5.66 11.16
N LEU A 244 31.69 5.45 9.83
CA LEU A 244 32.34 6.32 8.86
C LEU A 244 31.74 7.73 8.87
N LEU A 245 30.41 7.85 8.91
CA LEU A 245 29.74 9.15 9.00
C LEU A 245 30.12 9.90 10.28
N LEU A 246 30.21 9.21 11.42
CA LEU A 246 30.61 9.81 12.69
C LEU A 246 32.07 10.24 12.71
N LEU A 247 32.97 9.47 12.08
CA LEU A 247 34.38 9.83 11.90
C LEU A 247 34.51 11.10 11.05
N MET A 248 33.86 11.13 9.89
CA MET A 248 33.83 12.29 8.99
C MET A 248 33.23 13.53 9.65
N ALA A 249 32.15 13.35 10.43
CA ALA A 249 31.56 14.41 11.21
C ALA A 249 32.49 14.92 12.31
N ASN A 250 33.28 14.04 12.95
CA ASN A 250 34.27 14.46 13.94
C ASN A 250 35.42 15.25 13.30
N ILE A 251 35.87 14.88 12.10
CA ILE A 251 36.88 15.63 11.35
C ILE A 251 36.34 17.03 10.98
N THR A 252 35.07 17.12 10.56
CA THR A 252 34.48 18.37 10.06
C THR A 252 34.03 19.31 11.20
N LEU A 253 33.41 18.75 12.24
CA LEU A 253 32.76 19.52 13.33
C LEU A 253 33.54 19.48 14.64
N GLY A 254 34.48 18.55 14.83
CA GLY A 254 35.12 18.29 16.11
C GLY A 254 34.19 17.61 17.12
N SER A 255 34.63 17.56 18.39
CA SER A 255 33.84 17.00 19.49
C SER A 255 32.65 17.90 19.83
N THR A 256 31.44 17.35 19.73
CA THR A 256 30.19 18.05 20.08
C THR A 256 29.87 17.97 21.58
N GLU A 257 30.48 17.02 22.29
CA GLU A 257 30.21 16.77 23.71
C GLU A 257 30.67 17.94 24.60
N GLN A 258 31.81 18.54 24.27
CA GLN A 258 32.33 19.75 24.94
C GLN A 258 31.39 20.97 24.79
N LEU A 259 30.47 20.93 23.83
CA LEU A 259 29.49 21.97 23.56
C LEU A 259 28.12 21.67 24.22
N GLY A 260 28.04 20.64 25.08
CA GLY A 260 26.79 20.18 25.70
C GLY A 260 25.92 19.32 24.78
N LEU A 261 26.41 18.96 23.58
CA LEU A 261 25.67 18.15 22.60
C LEU A 261 26.20 16.70 22.62
N ARG A 262 25.65 15.91 23.53
CA ARG A 262 26.01 14.50 23.72
C ARG A 262 25.42 13.63 22.60
N ARG A 263 26.24 12.74 22.03
CA ARG A 263 25.81 11.84 20.95
C ARG A 263 25.14 10.56 21.51
N PRO A 264 24.10 10.02 20.85
CA PRO A 264 23.55 8.71 21.16
C PRO A 264 24.58 7.59 20.94
N LYS A 265 24.43 6.47 21.68
CA LYS A 265 25.27 5.26 21.48
C LYS A 265 24.99 4.57 20.14
N THR A 266 23.74 4.58 19.72
CA THR A 266 23.26 4.05 18.43
C THR A 266 23.69 4.97 17.30
N GLY A 267 24.06 4.43 16.13
CA GLY A 267 24.51 5.24 14.99
C GLY A 267 23.41 6.12 14.36
N PRO A 268 23.76 7.16 13.57
CA PRO A 268 22.77 8.09 13.01
C PRO A 268 21.69 7.46 12.14
N ILE A 269 22.05 6.56 11.23
CA ILE A 269 21.11 5.89 10.32
C ILE A 269 20.37 4.77 11.06
N GLU A 270 21.05 4.04 11.94
CA GLU A 270 20.41 3.04 12.82
C GLU A 270 19.31 3.68 13.67
N LEU A 271 19.61 4.82 14.31
CA LEU A 271 18.67 5.55 15.15
C LEU A 271 17.44 6.00 14.35
N LYS A 272 17.64 6.51 13.13
CA LYS A 272 16.54 6.86 12.22
C LYS A 272 15.66 5.65 11.90
N ASN A 273 16.27 4.50 11.62
CA ASN A 273 15.55 3.28 11.26
C ASN A 273 14.74 2.70 12.43
N VAL A 274 15.27 2.77 13.66
CA VAL A 274 14.61 2.18 14.85
C VAL A 274 13.59 3.13 15.46
N THR A 275 13.89 4.43 15.51
CA THR A 275 13.09 5.40 16.29
C THR A 275 12.42 6.48 15.45
N GLY A 276 12.71 6.55 14.14
CA GLY A 276 12.29 7.64 13.26
C GLY A 276 13.06 8.96 13.49
N LYS A 277 13.88 9.05 14.54
CA LYS A 277 14.63 10.29 14.86
C LYS A 277 15.75 10.49 13.86
N THR A 278 15.63 11.55 13.08
CA THR A 278 16.63 11.92 12.07
C THR A 278 17.76 12.73 12.74
N PRO A 279 19.03 12.51 12.37
CA PRO A 279 20.14 13.35 12.82
C PRO A 279 19.92 14.81 12.39
N VAL A 280 20.49 15.74 13.15
CA VAL A 280 20.46 17.15 12.80
C VAL A 280 21.52 17.43 11.74
N LEU A 281 21.12 18.11 10.67
CA LEU A 281 22.02 18.56 9.60
C LEU A 281 22.35 20.03 9.84
N ASP A 282 23.51 20.28 10.43
CA ASP A 282 23.97 21.61 10.79
C ASP A 282 24.24 22.47 9.54
N VAL A 283 23.74 23.71 9.59
CA VAL A 283 23.91 24.74 8.57
C VAL A 283 24.58 26.00 9.13
N GLY A 284 25.30 25.87 10.26
CA GLY A 284 26.04 26.95 10.91
C GLY A 284 25.60 27.27 12.34
N ALA A 285 24.62 26.55 12.91
CA ALA A 285 24.20 26.75 14.30
C ALA A 285 25.31 26.31 15.25
N LEU A 286 25.99 25.20 14.95
CA LEU A 286 27.10 24.70 15.76
C LEU A 286 28.26 25.70 15.84
N SER A 287 28.57 26.41 14.75
CA SER A 287 29.58 27.48 14.77
C SER A 287 29.20 28.61 15.73
N GLN A 288 27.92 28.99 15.79
CA GLN A 288 27.46 30.01 16.74
C GLN A 288 27.46 29.52 18.19
N ILE A 289 27.20 28.22 18.42
CA ILE A 289 27.36 27.58 19.74
C ILE A 289 28.83 27.63 20.18
N LYS A 290 29.77 27.26 19.30
CA LYS A 290 31.21 27.35 19.58
C LYS A 290 31.66 28.77 19.94
N SER A 291 31.09 29.78 19.30
CA SER A 291 31.38 31.18 19.60
C SER A 291 30.70 31.72 20.87
N GLY A 292 29.86 30.93 21.54
CA GLY A 292 29.11 31.34 22.74
C GLY A 292 27.88 32.22 22.48
N LYS A 293 27.57 32.53 21.22
CA LYS A 293 26.38 33.32 20.83
C LYS A 293 25.07 32.56 21.03
N ILE A 294 25.10 31.23 20.85
CA ILE A 294 24.01 30.34 21.24
C ILE A 294 24.45 29.58 22.49
N LYS A 295 23.71 29.75 23.59
CA LYS A 295 24.04 29.11 24.87
C LYS A 295 23.29 27.80 25.00
N VAL A 296 24.00 26.68 25.18
CA VAL A 296 23.39 25.38 25.43
C VAL A 296 23.08 25.27 26.92
N MET A 297 21.83 24.92 27.24
CA MET A 297 21.32 24.79 28.59
C MET A 297 20.85 23.35 28.87
N GLU A 298 20.95 22.93 30.12
CA GLU A 298 20.36 21.70 30.64
C GLU A 298 18.82 21.77 30.64
N ASN A 299 18.16 20.69 31.06
CA ASN A 299 16.71 20.61 31.06
C ASN A 299 16.06 21.69 31.95
N VAL A 300 14.87 22.14 31.55
CA VAL A 300 14.09 23.11 32.33
C VAL A 300 13.43 22.37 33.50
N LYS A 301 13.63 22.89 34.72
CA LYS A 301 12.97 22.42 35.94
C LYS A 301 11.64 23.14 36.18
N GLU A 302 11.65 24.46 36.03
CA GLU A 302 10.47 25.33 36.24
C GLU A 302 10.61 26.59 35.38
N ILE A 303 9.51 27.04 34.78
CA ILE A 303 9.40 28.38 34.19
C ILE A 303 8.91 29.35 35.28
N THR A 304 9.64 30.45 35.47
CA THR A 304 9.28 31.50 36.42
C THR A 304 8.55 32.64 35.69
N ARG A 305 8.07 33.66 36.41
CA ARG A 305 7.33 34.77 35.79
C ARG A 305 8.11 35.51 34.70
N ASN A 306 9.42 35.64 34.88
CA ASN A 306 10.32 36.43 34.01
C ASN A 306 11.52 35.60 33.50
N GLY A 307 11.47 34.27 33.58
CA GLY A 307 12.66 33.45 33.35
C GLY A 307 12.44 31.95 33.40
N ALA A 308 13.54 31.22 33.54
CA ALA A 308 13.54 29.76 33.67
C ALA A 308 14.62 29.30 34.66
N LYS A 309 14.27 28.29 35.47
CA LYS A 309 15.17 27.53 36.34
C LYS A 309 15.50 26.20 35.69
N PHE A 310 16.78 25.86 35.65
CA PHE A 310 17.30 24.66 35.00
C PHE A 310 17.65 23.57 36.02
N THR A 311 17.82 22.34 35.56
CA THR A 311 18.12 21.19 36.43
C THR A 311 19.50 21.24 37.06
N ASP A 312 20.43 22.00 36.49
CA ASP A 312 21.76 22.27 37.04
C ASP A 312 21.76 23.36 38.12
N GLY A 313 20.59 23.91 38.46
CA GLY A 313 20.42 24.96 39.47
C GLY A 313 20.58 26.38 38.93
N GLN A 314 20.93 26.57 37.65
CA GLN A 314 20.99 27.90 37.06
C GLN A 314 19.60 28.52 36.93
N GLU A 315 19.52 29.84 37.07
CA GLU A 315 18.35 30.64 36.77
C GLU A 315 18.73 31.71 35.74
N LYS A 316 17.90 31.88 34.70
CA LYS A 316 18.10 32.90 33.66
C LYS A 316 16.83 33.68 33.42
N GLU A 317 16.97 34.98 33.23
CA GLU A 317 15.91 35.82 32.69
C GLU A 317 15.69 35.49 31.21
N ILE A 318 14.42 35.32 30.85
CA ILE A 318 13.98 34.94 29.51
C ILE A 318 12.81 35.83 29.14
N ASP A 319 12.86 36.41 27.94
CA ASP A 319 11.84 37.34 27.44
C ASP A 319 10.82 36.64 26.53
N ALA A 320 11.17 35.48 25.96
CA ALA A 320 10.29 34.68 25.10
C ALA A 320 10.70 33.20 25.09
N ILE A 321 9.74 32.31 24.85
CA ILE A 321 9.97 30.86 24.72
C ILE A 321 9.55 30.39 23.33
N VAL A 322 10.43 29.65 22.65
CA VAL A 322 10.13 28.95 21.40
C VAL A 322 10.19 27.44 21.63
N LEU A 323 9.07 26.75 21.47
CA LEU A 323 8.95 25.31 21.59
C LEU A 323 9.33 24.64 20.26
N ALA A 324 10.52 24.06 20.20
CA ALA A 324 11.04 23.23 19.10
C ALA A 324 10.91 21.74 19.44
N THR A 325 9.73 21.37 19.96
CA THR A 325 9.43 20.11 20.63
C THR A 325 8.83 19.04 19.71
N GLY A 326 8.74 19.34 18.42
CA GLY A 326 8.34 18.38 17.39
C GLY A 326 6.84 18.33 17.14
N TYR A 327 6.42 17.31 16.40
CA TYR A 327 5.06 17.14 15.93
C TYR A 327 4.60 15.70 16.12
N LYS A 328 3.29 15.49 16.08
CA LYS A 328 2.65 14.16 16.05
C LYS A 328 1.73 14.03 14.84
N SER A 329 1.53 12.79 14.40
CA SER A 329 0.54 12.46 13.37
C SER A 329 -0.87 12.68 13.90
N ASN A 330 -1.77 13.16 13.03
CA ASN A 330 -3.19 13.29 13.33
C ASN A 330 -4.02 12.10 12.81
N VAL A 331 -3.42 11.16 12.06
CA VAL A 331 -4.13 9.99 11.52
C VAL A 331 -4.94 9.24 12.60
N PRO A 332 -4.39 8.99 13.80
CA PRO A 332 -5.15 8.45 14.94
C PRO A 332 -6.48 9.12 15.27
N SER A 333 -6.62 10.44 15.05
CA SER A 333 -7.81 11.17 15.51
C SER A 333 -9.02 11.03 14.59
N TRP A 334 -8.80 10.63 13.34
CA TRP A 334 -9.86 10.56 12.33
C TRP A 334 -9.93 9.20 11.63
N LEU A 335 -8.83 8.47 11.50
CA LEU A 335 -8.86 7.11 10.94
C LEU A 335 -9.23 6.12 12.04
N GLN A 336 -10.46 5.58 11.97
CA GLN A 336 -10.90 4.55 12.89
C GLN A 336 -10.33 3.21 12.46
N GLY A 337 -9.13 2.89 12.94
CA GLY A 337 -8.58 1.53 12.95
C GLY A 337 -9.05 0.76 14.18
N LYS A 338 -9.05 -0.58 14.13
CA LYS A 338 -9.25 -1.38 15.34
C LYS A 338 -8.00 -1.18 16.21
N MET A 339 -8.18 -0.94 17.51
CA MET A 339 -7.08 -0.78 18.47
C MET A 339 -6.02 -1.88 18.33
N GLU A 340 -6.48 -3.10 18.06
CA GLU A 340 -5.67 -4.27 17.79
C GLU A 340 -4.67 -4.05 16.65
N ASP A 341 -5.11 -3.49 15.51
CA ASP A 341 -4.25 -3.23 14.36
C ASP A 341 -3.14 -2.21 14.70
N PHE A 342 -3.44 -1.21 15.53
CA PHE A 342 -2.44 -0.25 16.00
C PHE A 342 -1.41 -0.89 16.94
N LEU A 343 -1.82 -1.86 17.76
CA LEU A 343 -0.91 -2.63 18.61
C LEU A 343 0.02 -3.50 17.77
N TYR A 344 -0.47 -4.12 16.70
CA TYR A 344 0.37 -4.89 15.76
C TYR A 344 1.36 -4.00 15.00
N VAL A 345 0.92 -2.86 14.47
CA VAL A 345 1.79 -1.92 13.74
C VAL A 345 2.90 -1.34 14.62
N LYS A 346 2.71 -1.28 15.93
CA LYS A 346 3.70 -0.76 16.89
C LYS A 346 4.54 -1.83 17.57
N ASP A 347 4.43 -3.10 17.15
CA ASP A 347 5.03 -4.25 17.83
C ASP A 347 4.64 -4.34 19.34
N TYR A 348 3.47 -3.79 19.67
CA TYR A 348 2.89 -3.73 21.02
C TYR A 348 1.83 -4.81 21.27
N TYR A 349 1.63 -5.71 20.31
CA TYR A 349 0.69 -6.81 20.39
C TYR A 349 1.14 -7.89 21.39
N LEU A 350 2.45 -8.11 21.56
CA LEU A 350 3.00 -9.20 22.37
C LEU A 350 2.50 -9.20 23.82
N PRO A 351 2.57 -8.11 24.60
CA PRO A 351 2.12 -8.13 26.00
C PRO A 351 0.59 -8.23 26.17
N VAL A 352 -0.16 -8.11 25.07
CA VAL A 352 -1.62 -8.19 25.06
C VAL A 352 -2.07 -9.60 24.71
N PHE A 353 -1.50 -10.18 23.65
CA PHE A 353 -1.99 -11.41 23.03
C PHE A 353 -1.06 -12.63 23.20
N ALA A 354 0.17 -12.46 23.67
CA ALA A 354 1.05 -13.61 23.90
C ALA A 354 0.62 -14.37 25.17
N GLU A 355 0.44 -15.69 25.05
CA GLU A 355 0.11 -16.57 26.19
C GLU A 355 1.25 -16.68 27.20
N ARG A 356 2.50 -16.50 26.73
CA ARG A 356 3.71 -16.62 27.55
C ARG A 356 4.71 -15.53 27.19
N LYS A 357 5.54 -15.18 28.18
CA LYS A 357 6.67 -14.27 27.99
C LYS A 357 7.66 -14.86 26.96
N PRO A 358 8.07 -14.10 25.93
CA PRO A 358 9.10 -14.53 24.98
C PRO A 358 10.45 -14.83 25.63
N GLU A 359 11.13 -15.89 25.17
CA GLU A 359 12.42 -16.36 25.71
C GLU A 359 13.57 -15.37 25.47
N ASP A 360 13.46 -14.51 24.46
CA ASP A 360 14.45 -13.48 24.08
C ASP A 360 14.44 -12.25 24.99
N LYS A 361 13.50 -12.14 25.95
CA LYS A 361 13.32 -10.94 26.78
C LYS A 361 13.62 -11.17 28.24
N THR A 362 14.27 -10.21 28.90
CA THR A 362 14.44 -10.23 30.35
C THR A 362 13.12 -9.90 31.08
N ASN A 363 13.00 -10.27 32.36
CA ASN A 363 11.79 -9.95 33.15
C ASN A 363 11.56 -8.44 33.31
N VAL A 364 12.64 -7.65 33.36
CA VAL A 364 12.58 -6.19 33.50
C VAL A 364 12.07 -5.56 32.20
N GLU A 365 12.59 -5.98 31.04
CA GLU A 365 12.14 -5.50 29.73
C GLU A 365 10.69 -5.88 29.45
N TRP A 366 10.28 -7.09 29.82
CA TRP A 366 8.89 -7.54 29.67
C TRP A 366 7.91 -6.72 30.51
N THR A 367 8.28 -6.43 31.77
CA THR A 367 7.47 -5.58 32.66
C THR A 367 7.36 -4.14 32.15
N LEU A 368 8.47 -3.59 31.63
CA LEU A 368 8.48 -2.26 31.02
C LEU A 368 7.58 -2.22 29.78
N LEU A 369 7.64 -3.26 28.94
CA LEU A 369 6.81 -3.35 27.74
C LEU A 369 5.32 -3.42 28.08
N HIS A 370 4.90 -4.21 29.09
CA HIS A 370 3.52 -4.18 29.58
C HIS A 370 3.08 -2.77 30.02
N ARG A 371 3.94 -2.03 30.74
CA ARG A 371 3.64 -0.66 31.16
C ARG A 371 3.51 0.31 29.98
N GLN A 372 4.39 0.18 28.99
CA GLN A 372 4.34 0.98 27.77
C GLN A 372 3.06 0.72 26.99
N VAL A 373 2.65 -0.54 26.85
CA VAL A 373 1.42 -0.90 26.14
C VAL A 373 0.18 -0.46 26.90
N CYS A 374 0.11 -0.62 28.23
CA CYS A 374 -0.98 -0.05 29.03
C CYS A 374 -1.08 1.47 28.87
N GLY A 375 0.06 2.16 28.94
CA GLY A 375 0.13 3.60 28.73
C GLY A 375 -0.26 4.02 27.32
N TYR A 376 0.06 3.19 26.31
CA TYR A 376 -0.36 3.41 24.94
C TYR A 376 -1.87 3.27 24.82
N ILE A 377 -2.47 2.14 25.22
CA ILE A 377 -3.91 1.90 25.11
C ILE A 377 -4.73 2.98 25.83
N ARG A 378 -4.30 3.42 27.03
CA ARG A 378 -4.99 4.48 27.79
C ARG A 378 -5.05 5.84 27.09
N GLN A 379 -4.14 6.12 26.16
CA GLN A 379 -4.20 7.38 25.39
C GLN A 379 -5.36 7.39 24.39
N TRP A 380 -6.03 6.26 24.18
CA TRP A 380 -7.08 6.09 23.18
C TRP A 380 -8.47 5.81 23.75
N ILE A 381 -8.63 5.89 25.08
CA ILE A 381 -9.92 5.64 25.74
C ILE A 381 -10.44 6.91 26.37
N ASP A 382 -11.76 7.09 26.34
CA ASP A 382 -12.43 8.23 26.98
C ASP A 382 -12.27 8.21 28.51
N ASP A 383 -12.30 9.38 29.14
CA ASP A 383 -12.09 9.55 30.59
C ASP A 383 -13.04 8.70 31.45
N ASN A 384 -14.29 8.53 30.99
CA ASN A 384 -15.30 7.70 31.65
C ASN A 384 -14.90 6.22 31.75
N VAL A 385 -14.05 5.78 30.82
CA VAL A 385 -13.58 4.40 30.68
C VAL A 385 -12.23 4.24 31.37
N LEU A 386 -11.39 5.28 31.29
CA LEU A 386 -10.08 5.35 31.94
C LEU A 386 -10.18 5.07 33.45
N ASN A 387 -11.22 5.57 34.11
CA ASN A 387 -11.47 5.34 35.54
C ASN A 387 -11.57 3.85 35.92
N HIS A 388 -11.97 2.98 35.00
CA HIS A 388 -12.13 1.53 35.26
C HIS A 388 -10.84 0.72 35.04
N VAL A 389 -9.85 1.29 34.35
CA VAL A 389 -8.63 0.59 33.91
C VAL A 389 -7.34 1.32 34.29
N SER A 390 -7.42 2.43 35.03
CA SER A 390 -6.30 3.31 35.38
C SER A 390 -5.21 2.63 36.22
N GLU A 391 -5.59 1.69 37.08
CA GLU A 391 -4.67 0.98 37.98
C GLU A 391 -3.98 -0.22 37.32
N GLU A 392 -4.42 -0.66 36.15
CA GLU A 392 -3.89 -1.86 35.50
C GLU A 392 -2.41 -1.73 35.10
N THR A 393 -1.63 -2.78 35.33
CA THR A 393 -0.18 -2.75 35.06
C THR A 393 0.25 -3.79 34.04
N HIS A 394 -0.68 -4.67 33.67
CA HIS A 394 -0.52 -5.70 32.67
C HIS A 394 -1.49 -5.49 31.51
N ALA A 395 -0.93 -5.39 30.31
CA ALA A 395 -1.66 -5.07 29.10
C ALA A 395 -2.73 -6.12 28.75
N CYS A 396 -2.45 -7.41 28.94
CA CYS A 396 -3.44 -8.49 28.79
C CYS A 396 -4.63 -8.34 29.77
N SER A 397 -4.38 -8.06 31.05
CA SER A 397 -5.43 -7.82 32.04
C SER A 397 -6.30 -6.60 31.69
N LEU A 398 -5.68 -5.52 31.24
CA LEU A 398 -6.34 -4.31 30.77
C LEU A 398 -7.22 -4.60 29.54
N TRP A 399 -6.73 -5.37 28.57
CA TRP A 399 -7.47 -5.77 27.38
C TRP A 399 -8.68 -6.65 27.71
N ASN A 400 -8.50 -7.64 28.59
CA ASN A 400 -9.58 -8.51 29.04
C ASN A 400 -10.69 -7.72 29.75
N LYS A 401 -10.35 -6.65 30.49
CA LYS A 401 -11.34 -5.73 31.07
C LYS A 401 -12.14 -4.99 29.99
N PHE A 402 -11.51 -4.58 28.88
CA PHE A 402 -12.26 -4.00 27.76
C PHE A 402 -13.19 -4.99 27.08
N GLU A 403 -12.74 -6.21 26.85
CA GLU A 403 -13.62 -7.26 26.32
C GLU A 403 -14.82 -7.49 27.28
N GLN A 404 -14.60 -7.48 28.59
CA GLN A 404 -15.69 -7.60 29.55
C GLN A 404 -16.62 -6.39 29.59
N LEU A 405 -16.14 -5.17 29.34
CA LEU A 405 -16.95 -3.95 29.34
C LEU A 405 -17.74 -3.79 28.04
N TYR A 406 -17.13 -4.09 26.89
CA TYR A 406 -17.69 -3.80 25.56
C TYR A 406 -18.14 -5.04 24.77
N ALA A 407 -17.51 -6.19 24.98
CA ALA A 407 -17.89 -7.47 24.35
C ALA A 407 -18.84 -8.30 25.24
N ARG A 408 -19.45 -7.69 26.26
CA ARG A 408 -20.57 -8.31 26.99
C ARG A 408 -21.66 -8.73 26.00
N LYS A 409 -22.26 -9.90 26.26
CA LYS A 409 -23.48 -10.45 25.61
C LYS A 409 -24.72 -9.56 25.89
N ALA A 410 -24.58 -8.25 25.80
CA ALA A 410 -25.62 -7.28 26.08
C ALA A 410 -26.67 -7.29 24.96
N GLY A 411 -27.94 -7.07 25.35
CA GLY A 411 -29.08 -7.05 24.41
C GLY A 411 -28.90 -6.10 23.23
N ASN A 412 -28.12 -5.03 23.38
CA ASN A 412 -27.85 -4.05 22.31
C ASN A 412 -27.05 -4.62 21.14
N ASN A 413 -26.05 -5.46 21.40
CA ASN A 413 -25.25 -6.11 20.34
C ASN A 413 -26.08 -7.15 19.59
N LYS A 414 -26.93 -7.89 20.31
CA LYS A 414 -27.92 -8.81 19.73
C LYS A 414 -28.93 -8.06 18.86
N LEU A 415 -29.45 -6.94 19.36
CA LEU A 415 -30.40 -6.09 18.64
C LEU A 415 -29.77 -5.47 17.38
N LEU A 416 -28.51 -5.05 17.42
CA LEU A 416 -27.81 -4.51 16.26
C LEU A 416 -27.63 -5.56 15.15
N LEU A 417 -27.20 -6.78 15.51
CA LEU A 417 -27.04 -7.88 14.55
C LEU A 417 -28.37 -8.34 13.97
N ILE A 418 -29.44 -8.39 14.78
CA ILE A 418 -30.80 -8.69 14.29
C ILE A 418 -31.27 -7.59 13.34
N LYS A 419 -31.06 -6.30 13.66
CA LYS A 419 -31.38 -5.19 12.74
C LYS A 419 -30.61 -5.30 11.43
N LYS A 420 -29.31 -5.65 11.47
CA LYS A 420 -28.51 -5.87 10.25
C LYS A 420 -29.03 -7.04 9.42
N LEU A 421 -29.46 -8.13 10.06
CA LEU A 421 -30.03 -9.29 9.37
C LEU A 421 -31.34 -8.94 8.67
N ILE A 422 -32.25 -8.24 9.35
CA ILE A 422 -33.57 -7.86 8.80
C ILE A 422 -33.44 -6.84 7.66
N CYS A 423 -32.49 -5.90 7.76
CA CYS A 423 -32.29 -4.87 6.75
C CYS A 423 -31.40 -5.31 5.57
N LEU A 424 -30.85 -6.53 5.58
CA LEU A 424 -29.98 -7.00 4.50
C LEU A 424 -30.80 -7.24 3.22
N LYS A 425 -30.44 -6.53 2.15
CA LYS A 425 -31.09 -6.63 0.83
C LYS A 425 -30.04 -6.75 -0.26
N TYR A 426 -30.25 -7.70 -1.18
CA TYR A 426 -29.40 -7.88 -2.35
C TYR A 426 -29.65 -6.75 -3.35
N LYS A 427 -28.57 -6.26 -3.96
CA LYS A 427 -28.61 -5.27 -5.05
C LYS A 427 -27.95 -5.89 -6.27
N ASP A 428 -28.63 -5.85 -7.42
CA ASP A 428 -28.17 -6.48 -8.67
C ASP A 428 -26.80 -5.96 -9.16
N GLU A 429 -26.34 -4.79 -8.68
CA GLU A 429 -25.02 -4.21 -8.97
C GLU A 429 -23.86 -4.81 -8.16
N THR A 430 -24.16 -5.61 -7.14
CA THR A 430 -23.16 -6.22 -6.24
C THR A 430 -22.96 -7.71 -6.55
N LEU A 431 -21.75 -8.24 -6.31
CA LEU A 431 -21.50 -9.67 -6.49
C LEU A 431 -22.36 -10.48 -5.50
N LEU A 432 -23.16 -11.41 -6.00
CA LEU A 432 -24.03 -12.26 -5.18
C LEU A 432 -23.25 -13.09 -4.15
N SER A 433 -22.01 -13.48 -4.48
CA SER A 433 -21.10 -14.13 -3.54
C SER A 433 -20.84 -13.29 -2.28
N ASP A 434 -20.71 -11.97 -2.44
CA ASP A 434 -20.43 -11.06 -1.34
C ASP A 434 -21.66 -10.88 -0.46
N HIS A 435 -22.85 -10.84 -1.07
CA HIS A 435 -24.13 -10.81 -0.37
C HIS A 435 -24.38 -12.09 0.45
N LEU A 436 -24.14 -13.27 -0.15
CA LEU A 436 -24.25 -14.56 0.53
C LEU A 436 -23.27 -14.67 1.70
N ASN A 437 -22.04 -14.18 1.53
CA ASN A 437 -21.04 -14.13 2.59
C ASN A 437 -21.45 -13.17 3.71
N ALA A 438 -21.93 -11.98 3.40
CA ALA A 438 -22.41 -11.01 4.39
C ALA A 438 -23.56 -11.58 5.24
N TYR A 439 -24.52 -12.25 4.61
CA TYR A 439 -25.61 -12.93 5.29
C TYR A 439 -25.09 -14.03 6.25
N HIS A 440 -24.18 -14.88 5.77
CA HIS A 440 -23.63 -15.98 6.55
C HIS A 440 -22.77 -15.50 7.73
N VAL A 441 -22.03 -14.39 7.57
CA VAL A 441 -21.26 -13.76 8.65
C VAL A 441 -22.17 -13.27 9.77
N ILE A 442 -23.30 -12.63 9.44
CA ILE A 442 -24.26 -12.15 10.46
C ILE A 442 -24.87 -13.33 11.24
N LEU A 443 -25.25 -14.40 10.55
CA LEU A 443 -25.80 -15.61 11.20
C LEU A 443 -24.77 -16.28 12.12
N ASN A 444 -23.52 -16.41 11.69
CA ASN A 444 -22.45 -16.97 12.51
C ASN A 444 -22.15 -16.12 13.74
N GLN A 445 -22.23 -14.78 13.62
CA GLN A 445 -22.09 -13.87 14.76
C GLN A 445 -23.24 -14.02 15.75
N LEU A 446 -24.49 -14.15 15.27
CA LEU A 446 -25.65 -14.41 16.12
C LEU A 446 -25.56 -15.77 16.82
N ALA A 447 -25.10 -16.81 16.12
CA ALA A 447 -24.88 -18.15 16.68
C ALA A 447 -23.84 -18.14 17.81
N ARG A 448 -22.73 -17.42 17.65
CA ARG A 448 -21.71 -17.19 18.70
C ARG A 448 -22.28 -16.47 19.92
N MET A 449 -23.36 -15.71 19.76
CA MET A 449 -24.07 -15.00 20.83
C MET A 449 -25.25 -15.79 21.44
N ASN A 450 -25.30 -17.12 21.21
CA ASN A 450 -26.38 -18.03 21.61
C ASN A 450 -27.76 -17.69 21.01
N ILE A 451 -27.81 -17.03 19.84
CA ILE A 451 -29.02 -16.90 19.03
C ILE A 451 -28.86 -17.79 17.81
N LYS A 452 -29.52 -18.95 17.81
CA LYS A 452 -29.54 -19.89 16.69
C LYS A 452 -30.92 -19.84 16.04
N PHE A 453 -30.93 -19.87 14.71
CA PHE A 453 -32.16 -19.98 13.93
C PHE A 453 -32.23 -21.38 13.32
N GLU A 454 -33.44 -21.92 13.20
CA GLU A 454 -33.71 -23.15 12.44
C GLU A 454 -33.28 -22.97 10.99
N ASP A 455 -32.78 -24.03 10.36
CA ASP A 455 -32.22 -23.99 9.00
C ASP A 455 -33.24 -23.49 7.96
N GLU A 456 -34.50 -23.85 8.12
CA GLU A 456 -35.61 -23.37 7.29
C GLU A 456 -35.78 -21.85 7.37
N ARG A 457 -35.69 -21.26 8.57
CA ARG A 457 -35.79 -19.81 8.75
C ARG A 457 -34.61 -19.09 8.11
N GLN A 458 -33.42 -19.70 8.15
CA GLN A 458 -32.24 -19.16 7.48
C GLN A 458 -32.41 -19.18 5.95
N GLY A 459 -32.98 -20.24 5.37
CA GLY A 459 -33.27 -20.32 3.93
C GLY A 459 -34.34 -19.33 3.48
N LEU A 460 -35.45 -19.22 4.23
CA LEU A 460 -36.55 -18.30 3.90
C LEU A 460 -36.14 -16.82 4.02
N TRP A 461 -35.39 -16.44 5.06
CA TRP A 461 -34.87 -15.08 5.18
C TRP A 461 -33.88 -14.74 4.07
N LEU A 462 -33.06 -15.70 3.63
CA LEU A 462 -32.17 -15.49 2.50
C LEU A 462 -32.95 -15.14 1.22
N LEU A 463 -34.02 -15.89 0.91
CA LEU A 463 -34.92 -15.54 -0.21
C LEU A 463 -35.58 -14.17 -0.02
N GLY A 464 -35.96 -13.83 1.22
CA GLY A 464 -36.50 -12.52 1.58
C GLY A 464 -35.53 -11.35 1.40
N THR A 465 -34.21 -11.60 1.30
CA THR A 465 -33.22 -10.56 1.00
C THR A 465 -33.21 -10.13 -0.48
N LEU A 466 -33.78 -10.94 -1.38
CA LEU A 466 -33.77 -10.66 -2.83
C LEU A 466 -34.78 -9.56 -3.21
N PRO A 467 -34.51 -8.76 -4.27
CA PRO A 467 -35.41 -7.71 -4.74
C PRO A 467 -36.64 -8.28 -5.47
N ASP A 468 -37.64 -7.44 -5.73
CA ASP A 468 -38.95 -7.87 -6.28
C ASP A 468 -38.85 -8.50 -7.68
N LEU A 469 -37.79 -8.18 -8.43
CA LEU A 469 -37.48 -8.84 -9.72
C LEU A 469 -37.17 -10.35 -9.59
N TRP A 470 -37.02 -10.85 -8.37
CA TRP A 470 -36.83 -12.26 -8.06
C TRP A 470 -38.11 -12.93 -7.56
N GLU A 471 -39.27 -12.25 -7.54
CA GLU A 471 -40.52 -12.81 -6.99
C GLU A 471 -40.92 -14.13 -7.63
N ILE A 472 -40.93 -14.20 -8.96
CA ILE A 472 -41.29 -15.42 -9.70
C ILE A 472 -40.36 -16.58 -9.31
N PHE A 473 -39.08 -16.29 -9.11
CA PHE A 473 -38.09 -17.26 -8.67
C PHE A 473 -38.31 -17.69 -7.21
N ARG A 474 -38.63 -16.75 -6.31
CA ARG A 474 -38.97 -17.05 -4.90
C ARG A 474 -40.16 -18.00 -4.82
N THR A 475 -41.25 -17.67 -5.53
CA THR A 475 -42.45 -18.51 -5.57
C THR A 475 -42.16 -19.89 -6.16
N SER A 476 -41.34 -19.96 -7.21
CA SER A 476 -40.93 -21.24 -7.80
C SER A 476 -40.20 -22.13 -6.81
N ILE A 477 -39.21 -21.59 -6.07
CA ILE A 477 -38.45 -22.37 -5.08
C ILE A 477 -39.32 -22.80 -3.91
N SER A 478 -40.15 -21.90 -3.38
CA SER A 478 -41.06 -22.24 -2.28
C SER A 478 -42.02 -23.37 -2.65
N ASN A 479 -42.48 -23.42 -3.90
CA ASN A 479 -43.37 -24.47 -4.39
C ASN A 479 -42.64 -25.76 -4.81
N SER A 480 -41.35 -25.68 -5.19
CA SER A 480 -40.54 -26.81 -5.62
C SER A 480 -39.68 -27.42 -4.50
N ALA A 481 -39.79 -26.93 -3.27
CA ALA A 481 -39.00 -27.39 -2.15
C ALA A 481 -39.37 -28.83 -1.76
N PRO A 482 -38.39 -29.75 -1.58
CA PRO A 482 -38.66 -31.10 -1.11
C PRO A 482 -39.38 -31.05 0.25
N ASN A 483 -40.55 -31.69 0.36
CA ASN A 483 -41.41 -31.70 1.55
C ASN A 483 -41.89 -30.30 2.02
N GLY A 484 -41.82 -29.28 1.16
CA GLY A 484 -42.25 -27.91 1.49
C GLY A 484 -41.30 -27.11 2.39
N VAL A 485 -40.11 -27.63 2.70
CA VAL A 485 -39.12 -26.99 3.60
C VAL A 485 -37.97 -26.39 2.79
N VAL A 486 -37.77 -25.08 2.91
CA VAL A 486 -36.68 -24.37 2.22
C VAL A 486 -35.44 -24.34 3.11
N THR A 487 -34.52 -25.28 2.91
CA THR A 487 -33.22 -25.31 3.62
C THR A 487 -32.26 -24.22 3.11
N MET A 488 -31.27 -23.88 3.92
CA MET A 488 -30.27 -22.86 3.58
C MET A 488 -29.45 -23.24 2.33
N ASP A 489 -29.06 -24.51 2.22
CA ASP A 489 -28.30 -25.03 1.08
C ASP A 489 -29.13 -25.07 -0.22
N LEU A 490 -30.42 -25.37 -0.11
CA LEU A 490 -31.33 -25.33 -1.24
C LEU A 490 -31.51 -23.90 -1.75
N ALA A 491 -31.71 -22.93 -0.85
CA ALA A 491 -31.80 -21.52 -1.22
C ALA A 491 -30.50 -21.05 -1.90
N LYS A 492 -29.34 -21.33 -1.29
CA LYS A 492 -28.02 -20.89 -1.80
C LYS A 492 -27.70 -21.45 -3.19
N SER A 493 -27.87 -22.76 -3.38
CA SER A 493 -27.55 -23.43 -4.66
C SER A 493 -28.42 -22.93 -5.81
N ASN A 494 -29.72 -22.78 -5.58
CA ASN A 494 -30.62 -22.29 -6.62
C ASN A 494 -30.42 -20.81 -6.92
N ILE A 495 -30.12 -19.98 -5.91
CA ILE A 495 -29.80 -18.56 -6.08
C ILE A 495 -28.56 -18.40 -6.99
N MET A 496 -27.52 -19.21 -6.79
CA MET A 496 -26.33 -19.20 -7.66
C MET A 496 -26.63 -19.67 -9.08
N ASN A 497 -27.43 -20.72 -9.25
CA ASN A 497 -27.82 -21.23 -10.57
C ASN A 497 -28.65 -20.21 -11.37
N GLU A 498 -29.59 -19.54 -10.71
CA GLU A 498 -30.41 -18.50 -11.36
C GLU A 498 -29.58 -17.27 -11.73
N GLU A 499 -28.59 -16.88 -10.92
CA GLU A 499 -27.66 -15.82 -11.28
C GLU A 499 -26.84 -16.19 -12.53
N MET A 500 -26.33 -17.42 -12.62
CA MET A 500 -25.63 -17.91 -13.82
C MET A 500 -26.56 -17.91 -15.05
N ARG A 501 -27.84 -18.24 -14.87
CA ARG A 501 -28.85 -18.19 -15.93
C ARG A 501 -29.12 -16.74 -16.39
N ARG A 502 -29.23 -15.79 -15.46
CA ARG A 502 -29.45 -14.37 -15.75
C ARG A 502 -28.22 -13.68 -16.33
N LYS A 503 -26.99 -14.12 -16.03
CA LYS A 503 -25.75 -13.61 -16.64
C LYS A 503 -25.47 -14.19 -18.04
N SER A 504 -25.96 -15.40 -18.31
CA SER A 504 -25.87 -16.00 -19.66
C SER A 504 -26.93 -15.49 -20.62
N GLN A 505 -28.08 -15.01 -20.10
CA GLN A 505 -29.07 -14.23 -20.86
C GLN A 505 -28.74 -12.74 -20.74
N GLY A 506 -27.97 -12.19 -21.69
CA GLY A 506 -27.77 -10.73 -21.80
C GLY A 506 -29.10 -9.97 -21.97
N PRO A 507 -29.10 -8.63 -21.89
CA PRO A 507 -30.33 -7.85 -21.91
C PRO A 507 -30.95 -7.89 -23.30
N SER A 508 -31.91 -8.79 -23.55
CA SER A 508 -32.76 -8.72 -24.74
C SER A 508 -34.00 -7.89 -24.42
N GLN A 509 -34.00 -6.64 -24.87
CA GLN A 509 -35.21 -6.10 -25.48
C GLN A 509 -35.54 -6.99 -26.68
N SER A 510 -36.65 -7.72 -26.61
CA SER A 510 -37.53 -7.90 -27.77
C SER A 510 -38.72 -8.76 -27.39
N GLU A 511 -39.87 -8.11 -27.51
CA GLU A 511 -41.21 -8.66 -27.68
C GLU A 511 -41.27 -9.94 -28.52
N VAL A 512 -42.23 -10.79 -28.14
CA VAL A 512 -43.16 -11.52 -29.01
C VAL A 512 -42.66 -11.83 -30.42
N LEU A 513 -42.41 -13.11 -30.70
CA LEU A 513 -42.91 -13.77 -31.91
C LEU A 513 -42.76 -15.30 -31.80
N VAL A 514 -43.87 -15.91 -31.44
CA VAL A 514 -44.23 -17.28 -31.83
C VAL A 514 -44.22 -17.35 -33.35
N ILE A 515 -43.56 -18.35 -33.94
CA ILE A 515 -44.02 -19.06 -35.14
C ILE A 515 -43.36 -20.45 -35.13
N GLU A 516 -44.19 -21.47 -34.94
CA GLU A 516 -43.93 -22.85 -35.32
C GLU A 516 -43.67 -22.94 -36.84
N LYS A 517 -42.79 -23.86 -37.27
CA LYS A 517 -43.11 -24.71 -38.43
C LYS A 517 -42.27 -25.98 -38.48
N ARG A 518 -43.00 -27.10 -38.48
CA ARG A 518 -42.60 -28.49 -38.80
C ARG A 518 -42.29 -28.69 -40.29
N GLY A 519 -41.49 -29.73 -40.58
CA GLY A 519 -41.41 -30.46 -41.87
C GLY A 519 -39.98 -30.95 -42.17
N MET A 520 -39.63 -32.23 -41.97
CA MET A 520 -39.56 -33.34 -42.97
C MET A 520 -38.84 -32.96 -44.29
N SER A 521 -37.93 -33.72 -44.93
CA SER A 521 -37.39 -35.09 -44.81
C SER A 521 -36.29 -35.33 -45.88
N GLN A 522 -35.32 -36.21 -45.58
CA GLN A 522 -34.61 -37.21 -46.43
C GLN A 522 -33.77 -36.88 -47.72
N SER A 523 -32.48 -37.25 -47.62
CA SER A 523 -31.73 -38.26 -48.45
C SER A 523 -30.78 -37.89 -49.63
N ARG A 524 -29.61 -38.55 -49.57
CA ARG A 524 -28.69 -39.09 -50.64
C ARG A 524 -27.86 -38.14 -51.55
N GLY A 525 -26.53 -38.34 -51.56
CA GLY A 525 -25.59 -37.89 -52.63
C GLY A 525 -25.58 -38.84 -53.85
N PRO A 526 -24.57 -38.87 -54.77
CA PRO A 526 -23.26 -38.17 -54.78
C PRO A 526 -22.73 -37.64 -56.16
N LYS A 527 -21.55 -36.98 -56.12
CA LYS A 527 -20.45 -36.82 -57.14
C LYS A 527 -20.60 -36.04 -58.47
N ASN A 528 -19.67 -35.08 -58.60
CA ASN A 528 -18.74 -34.74 -59.72
C ASN A 528 -18.93 -33.48 -60.60
N LYS A 529 -17.92 -32.58 -60.47
CA LYS A 529 -17.15 -31.76 -61.45
C LYS A 529 -17.88 -30.83 -62.45
N ASP A 530 -17.64 -29.52 -62.31
CA ASP A 530 -16.61 -28.76 -63.09
C ASP A 530 -16.45 -27.31 -62.55
N ARG A 531 -15.26 -26.95 -62.04
CA ARG A 531 -14.25 -26.03 -62.63
C ARG A 531 -14.69 -24.57 -62.87
N SER A 532 -14.28 -23.69 -61.98
CA SER A 532 -13.71 -22.39 -62.38
C SER A 532 -12.47 -22.08 -61.51
N LYS A 533 -11.42 -21.59 -62.19
CA LYS A 533 -10.08 -21.34 -61.66
C LYS A 533 -10.07 -20.10 -60.80
N ASN A 534 -9.54 -20.18 -59.58
CA ASN A 534 -8.73 -19.11 -59.01
C ASN A 534 -7.36 -19.71 -58.68
N LYS A 535 -6.30 -19.12 -59.26
CA LYS A 535 -4.91 -19.44 -58.94
C LYS A 535 -4.68 -19.09 -57.47
N SER A 536 -4.41 -20.06 -56.60
CA SER A 536 -3.55 -19.82 -55.45
C SER A 536 -2.14 -20.23 -55.83
N ASN A 537 -1.21 -19.28 -55.77
CA ASN A 537 0.21 -19.57 -55.83
C ASN A 537 0.55 -20.35 -54.55
N ARG A 538 0.94 -21.62 -54.69
CA ARG A 538 1.54 -22.37 -53.60
C ARG A 538 3.05 -22.28 -53.76
N VAL A 539 3.72 -21.68 -52.78
CA VAL A 539 5.18 -21.71 -52.70
C VAL A 539 5.59 -22.93 -51.88
N SER A 540 6.46 -23.75 -52.45
CA SER A 540 7.13 -24.84 -51.72
C SER A 540 8.54 -24.36 -51.39
N ALA A 541 8.84 -24.13 -50.11
CA ALA A 541 10.22 -23.99 -49.67
C ALA A 541 10.75 -25.39 -49.40
N ILE A 542 11.74 -25.82 -50.18
CA ILE A 542 12.54 -27.00 -49.88
C ILE A 542 13.68 -26.51 -49.00
N ILE A 543 13.64 -26.92 -47.74
CA ILE A 543 14.80 -26.94 -46.85
C ILE A 543 14.89 -28.40 -46.42
N ASP A 544 16.06 -29.01 -46.63
CA ASP A 544 16.25 -30.46 -46.61
C ASP A 544 15.47 -31.17 -45.48
N ASP A 545 14.61 -32.10 -45.89
CA ASP A 545 13.83 -33.08 -45.12
C ASP A 545 12.61 -32.65 -44.26
N PHE A 546 11.97 -31.49 -44.49
CA PHE A 546 10.58 -31.25 -44.03
C PHE A 546 9.72 -30.44 -45.01
N LEU A 547 8.57 -30.97 -45.44
CA LEU A 547 7.61 -30.28 -46.31
C LEU A 547 6.47 -29.67 -45.48
N VAL A 548 6.46 -28.34 -45.30
CA VAL A 548 5.32 -27.62 -44.71
C VAL A 548 4.68 -26.74 -45.79
N VAL A 549 3.40 -27.00 -46.09
CA VAL A 549 2.62 -26.26 -47.11
C VAL A 549 1.81 -25.15 -46.44
N TYR A 550 1.97 -23.90 -46.91
CA TYR A 550 1.17 -22.73 -46.50
C TYR A 550 0.39 -22.15 -47.69
N ASP A 551 -0.73 -21.47 -47.43
CA ASP A 551 -1.45 -20.63 -48.41
C ASP A 551 -0.96 -19.17 -48.31
N ASP A 552 -0.93 -18.48 -49.45
CA ASP A 552 -0.14 -17.28 -49.80
C ASP A 552 -0.45 -15.98 -49.02
N ASP A 553 -1.49 -15.95 -48.18
CA ASP A 553 -2.06 -14.66 -47.73
C ASP A 553 -1.58 -14.15 -46.36
N VAL A 554 -0.77 -14.89 -45.58
CA VAL A 554 -0.35 -14.40 -44.25
C VAL A 554 1.04 -14.91 -43.82
N VAL A 555 2.12 -14.52 -44.50
CA VAL A 555 3.47 -14.73 -43.92
C VAL A 555 4.38 -13.53 -44.20
N ASN A 556 4.49 -12.65 -43.20
CA ASN A 556 5.58 -11.69 -43.15
C ASN A 556 6.85 -12.48 -42.79
N PHE A 557 7.88 -12.45 -43.64
CA PHE A 557 9.11 -13.25 -43.54
C PHE A 557 9.91 -13.02 -42.22
N ALA A 558 9.60 -11.98 -41.46
CA ALA A 558 10.20 -11.68 -40.15
C ALA A 558 9.62 -12.49 -38.96
N CYS A 559 8.57 -13.30 -39.15
CA CYS A 559 7.80 -13.88 -38.04
C CYS A 559 8.27 -15.25 -37.53
N TYR A 560 9.26 -15.91 -38.13
CA TYR A 560 9.65 -17.26 -37.70
C TYR A 560 10.48 -17.31 -36.42
N GLU A 561 11.18 -16.23 -36.07
CA GLU A 561 12.15 -16.28 -34.97
C GLU A 561 11.49 -16.41 -33.60
N THR A 562 10.29 -15.85 -33.39
CA THR A 562 9.62 -15.80 -32.08
C THR A 562 8.40 -16.71 -31.96
N ASN A 563 8.21 -17.62 -32.91
CA ASN A 563 7.04 -18.50 -32.93
C ASN A 563 7.35 -19.84 -32.23
N TRP A 564 6.41 -20.26 -31.37
CA TRP A 564 6.44 -21.52 -30.67
C TRP A 564 5.23 -22.38 -31.08
N VAL A 565 5.50 -23.61 -31.49
CA VAL A 565 4.46 -24.58 -31.87
C VAL A 565 4.04 -25.35 -30.63
N ILE A 566 2.74 -25.39 -30.38
CA ILE A 566 2.18 -26.25 -29.33
C ILE A 566 1.99 -27.63 -29.91
N ASP A 567 2.74 -28.61 -29.40
CA ASP A 567 2.74 -29.98 -29.89
C ASP A 567 2.36 -30.96 -28.78
N SER A 568 1.24 -31.65 -28.96
CA SER A 568 0.81 -32.73 -28.07
C SER A 568 1.62 -34.02 -28.25
N GLY A 569 2.29 -34.19 -29.39
CA GLY A 569 3.16 -35.33 -29.67
C GLY A 569 4.59 -35.16 -29.14
N ALA A 570 5.00 -33.94 -28.80
CA ALA A 570 6.31 -33.68 -28.22
C ALA A 570 6.35 -34.08 -26.74
N SER A 571 7.38 -34.83 -26.34
CA SER A 571 7.62 -35.21 -24.94
C SER A 571 8.51 -34.21 -24.17
N ILE A 572 9.09 -33.24 -24.88
CA ILE A 572 10.04 -32.24 -24.37
C ILE A 572 9.73 -30.86 -24.94
N HIS A 573 10.09 -29.81 -24.21
CA HIS A 573 10.25 -28.48 -24.78
C HIS A 573 11.59 -28.41 -25.52
N ALA A 574 11.62 -27.87 -26.74
CA ALA A 574 12.84 -27.86 -27.56
C ALA A 574 12.98 -26.58 -28.39
N THR A 575 14.21 -26.12 -28.57
CA THR A 575 14.56 -24.98 -29.45
C THR A 575 15.97 -25.12 -29.99
N SER A 576 16.22 -24.60 -31.19
CA SER A 576 17.55 -24.43 -31.80
C SER A 576 18.17 -23.05 -31.52
N ARG A 577 17.52 -22.21 -30.70
CA ARG A 577 17.98 -20.86 -30.37
C ARG A 577 18.64 -20.82 -29.00
N ARG A 578 19.98 -20.74 -28.99
CA ARG A 578 20.75 -20.63 -27.74
C ARG A 578 20.51 -19.31 -27.02
N ASP A 579 20.22 -18.26 -27.76
CA ASP A 579 19.91 -16.91 -27.26
C ASP A 579 18.60 -16.84 -26.47
N PHE A 580 17.77 -17.89 -26.46
CA PHE A 580 16.49 -17.88 -25.76
C PHE A 580 16.55 -18.30 -24.29
N PHE A 581 17.69 -18.83 -23.88
CA PHE A 581 17.85 -19.44 -22.56
C PHE A 581 18.21 -18.39 -21.51
N THR A 582 17.37 -18.26 -20.48
CA THR A 582 17.67 -17.46 -19.28
C THR A 582 18.63 -18.20 -18.32
N SER A 583 18.59 -19.53 -18.34
CA SER A 583 19.58 -20.40 -17.71
C SER A 583 20.07 -21.39 -18.76
N TYR A 584 21.37 -21.70 -18.80
CA TYR A 584 21.90 -22.62 -19.82
C TYR A 584 23.03 -23.48 -19.24
N THR A 585 22.84 -24.80 -19.34
CA THR A 585 23.87 -25.80 -19.04
C THR A 585 24.26 -26.49 -20.34
N PHE A 586 25.55 -26.48 -20.66
CA PHE A 586 26.11 -27.27 -21.77
C PHE A 586 26.37 -28.71 -21.32
N GLY A 587 26.02 -29.70 -22.14
CA GLY A 587 26.22 -31.11 -21.81
C GLY A 587 25.50 -32.04 -22.77
N ASP A 588 25.73 -33.35 -22.63
CA ASP A 588 24.94 -34.37 -23.34
C ASP A 588 23.68 -34.66 -22.52
N PHE A 589 22.52 -34.31 -23.08
CA PHE A 589 21.23 -34.43 -22.43
C PHE A 589 20.34 -35.51 -23.06
N GLY A 590 20.95 -36.43 -23.80
CA GLY A 590 20.30 -37.59 -24.42
C GLY A 590 20.03 -37.41 -25.91
N ASP A 591 19.78 -38.55 -26.57
CA ASP A 591 19.36 -38.59 -27.97
C ASP A 591 17.86 -38.32 -28.11
N VAL A 592 17.51 -37.47 -29.06
CA VAL A 592 16.14 -37.06 -29.40
C VAL A 592 15.79 -37.65 -30.75
N LYS A 593 14.71 -38.42 -30.78
CA LYS A 593 14.16 -38.98 -32.02
C LYS A 593 13.18 -37.98 -32.63
N MET A 594 13.46 -37.58 -33.86
CA MET A 594 12.67 -36.60 -34.62
C MET A 594 11.52 -37.29 -35.38
N GLY A 595 10.54 -36.50 -35.84
CA GLY A 595 9.38 -37.00 -36.59
C GLY A 595 9.73 -37.72 -37.91
N ASN A 596 10.92 -37.47 -38.46
CA ASN A 596 11.47 -38.17 -39.62
C ASN A 596 12.24 -39.47 -39.26
N ASN A 597 12.13 -39.96 -38.02
CA ASN A 597 12.91 -41.06 -37.44
C ASN A 597 14.43 -40.81 -37.34
N GLY A 598 14.92 -39.61 -37.64
CA GLY A 598 16.31 -39.21 -37.38
C GLY A 598 16.59 -39.10 -35.88
N LEU A 599 17.83 -39.39 -35.48
CA LEU A 599 18.32 -39.22 -34.12
C LEU A 599 19.28 -38.02 -34.10
N THR A 600 19.00 -37.05 -33.23
CA THR A 600 19.87 -35.88 -32.98
C THR A 600 20.14 -35.77 -31.48
N LYS A 601 21.20 -35.08 -31.08
CA LYS A 601 21.57 -34.92 -29.67
C LYS A 601 21.05 -33.62 -29.09
N ALA A 602 20.54 -33.67 -27.86
CA ALA A 602 20.33 -32.48 -27.05
C ALA A 602 21.67 -32.06 -26.42
N VAL A 603 22.28 -31.00 -26.95
CA VAL A 603 23.63 -30.53 -26.58
C VAL A 603 23.62 -29.41 -25.53
N GLY A 604 22.44 -29.04 -25.03
CA GLY A 604 22.26 -28.10 -23.94
C GLY A 604 20.88 -28.23 -23.31
N MET A 605 20.73 -27.72 -22.09
CA MET A 605 19.45 -27.68 -21.40
C MET A 605 19.38 -26.44 -20.50
N GLY A 606 18.20 -25.88 -20.36
CA GLY A 606 17.98 -24.74 -19.49
C GLY A 606 16.56 -24.22 -19.54
N ASP A 607 16.34 -23.04 -18.98
CA ASP A 607 15.02 -22.45 -18.84
C ASP A 607 14.82 -21.34 -19.85
N VAL A 608 13.60 -21.20 -20.37
CA VAL A 608 13.23 -20.18 -21.36
C VAL A 608 12.06 -19.36 -20.85
N CYS A 609 12.20 -18.04 -20.87
CA CYS A 609 11.18 -17.09 -20.47
C CYS A 609 10.44 -16.53 -21.68
N LEU A 610 9.13 -16.77 -21.76
CA LEU A 610 8.29 -16.31 -22.86
C LEU A 610 7.25 -15.31 -22.37
N GLU A 611 7.28 -14.08 -22.87
CA GLU A 611 6.18 -13.13 -22.75
C GLU A 611 5.11 -13.49 -23.80
N THR A 612 3.95 -13.93 -23.34
CA THR A 612 2.84 -14.31 -24.20
C THR A 612 2.12 -13.08 -24.76
N ASN A 613 1.29 -13.28 -25.79
CA ASN A 613 0.56 -12.20 -26.47
C ASN A 613 -0.41 -11.39 -25.59
N ASN A 614 -0.73 -11.84 -24.38
CA ASN A 614 -1.55 -11.11 -23.42
C ASN A 614 -0.73 -10.43 -22.30
N GLY A 615 0.60 -10.40 -22.43
CA GLY A 615 1.53 -9.78 -21.47
C GLY A 615 1.85 -10.65 -20.25
N THR A 616 1.47 -11.93 -20.25
CA THR A 616 1.78 -12.86 -19.15
C THR A 616 3.12 -13.54 -19.41
N MET A 617 3.93 -13.74 -18.36
CA MET A 617 5.19 -14.47 -18.47
C MET A 617 4.94 -15.97 -18.29
N LEU A 618 5.37 -16.78 -19.27
CA LEU A 618 5.39 -18.23 -19.24
C LEU A 618 6.84 -18.71 -19.10
N LEU A 619 7.16 -19.34 -17.98
CA LEU A 619 8.46 -19.99 -17.77
C LEU A 619 8.38 -21.44 -18.26
N LEU A 620 9.19 -21.79 -19.26
CA LEU A 620 9.39 -23.19 -19.66
C LEU A 620 10.63 -23.71 -18.95
N LYS A 621 10.45 -24.70 -18.08
CA LYS A 621 11.56 -25.34 -17.35
C LYS A 621 12.16 -26.49 -18.18
N THR A 622 13.46 -26.73 -18.02
CA THR A 622 14.14 -27.91 -18.62
C THR A 622 14.03 -28.04 -20.15
N VAL A 623 14.00 -26.91 -20.86
CA VAL A 623 14.00 -26.84 -22.33
C VAL A 623 15.30 -27.41 -22.88
N LYS A 624 15.22 -28.27 -23.91
CA LYS A 624 16.38 -28.86 -24.56
C LYS A 624 16.84 -28.01 -25.74
N TYR A 625 18.14 -27.73 -25.78
CA TYR A 625 18.78 -27.08 -26.91
C TYR A 625 19.21 -28.13 -27.93
N ILE A 626 18.61 -28.08 -29.11
CA ILE A 626 18.82 -29.03 -30.21
C ILE A 626 19.10 -28.20 -31.47
N PRO A 627 20.37 -28.06 -31.91
CA PRO A 627 20.72 -27.25 -33.08
C PRO A 627 19.98 -27.66 -34.35
N ASP A 628 19.70 -28.95 -34.49
CA ASP A 628 19.11 -29.54 -35.70
C ASP A 628 17.58 -29.46 -35.75
N ILE A 629 16.91 -28.84 -34.76
CA ILE A 629 15.45 -28.65 -34.79
C ILE A 629 15.08 -27.35 -35.53
N HIS A 630 14.13 -27.43 -36.45
CA HIS A 630 13.74 -26.29 -37.28
C HIS A 630 12.63 -25.42 -36.69
N LEU A 631 11.92 -25.89 -35.66
CA LEU A 631 10.83 -25.16 -34.99
C LEU A 631 11.00 -25.20 -33.48
N ASN A 632 10.62 -24.11 -32.80
CA ASN A 632 10.56 -24.09 -31.34
C ASN A 632 9.29 -24.83 -30.89
N LEU A 633 9.45 -25.85 -30.05
CA LEU A 633 8.36 -26.72 -29.63
C LEU A 633 8.05 -26.54 -28.14
N ILE A 634 6.74 -26.44 -27.85
CA ILE A 634 6.20 -26.53 -26.50
C ILE A 634 5.43 -27.83 -26.38
N SER A 635 5.90 -28.74 -25.52
CA SER A 635 5.17 -29.94 -25.19
C SER A 635 3.93 -29.61 -24.37
N ALA A 636 2.75 -29.95 -24.91
CA ALA A 636 1.49 -29.78 -24.16
C ALA A 636 1.43 -30.70 -22.94
N GLY A 637 2.01 -31.91 -23.02
CA GLY A 637 2.08 -32.87 -21.92
C GLY A 637 2.94 -32.35 -20.76
N LYS A 638 4.08 -31.72 -21.04
CA LYS A 638 4.91 -31.09 -20.00
C LYS A 638 4.21 -29.92 -19.31
N LEU A 639 3.44 -29.13 -20.06
CA LEU A 639 2.62 -28.08 -19.46
C LEU A 639 1.52 -28.66 -18.54
N ASP A 640 0.94 -29.81 -18.92
CA ASP A 640 -0.04 -30.50 -18.08
C ASP A 640 0.59 -31.03 -16.78
N ASP A 641 1.79 -31.64 -16.86
CA ASP A 641 2.58 -32.06 -15.69
C ASP A 641 2.87 -30.88 -14.73
N GLU A 642 3.02 -29.66 -15.25
CA GLU A 642 3.24 -28.43 -14.49
C GLU A 642 1.94 -27.73 -13.99
N GLY A 643 0.79 -28.39 -14.18
CA GLY A 643 -0.52 -27.97 -13.69
C GLY A 643 -1.23 -26.93 -14.56
N PHE A 644 -0.84 -26.80 -15.84
CA PHE A 644 -1.55 -25.96 -16.80
C PHE A 644 -2.60 -26.76 -17.57
N CYS A 645 -3.83 -26.23 -17.65
CA CYS A 645 -4.88 -26.81 -18.46
C CYS A 645 -4.82 -26.28 -19.90
N ASN A 646 -4.60 -27.20 -20.84
CA ASN A 646 -4.58 -26.96 -22.27
C ASN A 646 -5.96 -27.22 -22.88
N THR A 647 -6.64 -26.20 -23.37
CA THR A 647 -7.96 -26.33 -24.02
C THR A 647 -7.89 -25.88 -25.48
N SER A 648 -8.45 -26.67 -26.39
CA SER A 648 -8.62 -26.28 -27.79
C SER A 648 -10.06 -26.47 -28.22
N ASN A 649 -10.71 -25.38 -28.66
CA ASN A 649 -12.08 -25.41 -29.16
C ASN A 649 -12.26 -24.37 -30.27
N ASP A 650 -13.07 -24.68 -31.28
CA ASP A 650 -13.43 -23.78 -32.39
C ASP A 650 -12.23 -23.10 -33.09
N GLY A 651 -11.11 -23.81 -33.24
CA GLY A 651 -9.88 -23.27 -33.85
C GLY A 651 -9.08 -22.31 -32.97
N HIS A 652 -9.42 -22.21 -31.68
CA HIS A 652 -8.70 -21.45 -30.67
C HIS A 652 -8.03 -22.39 -29.66
N TRP A 653 -6.77 -22.10 -29.33
CA TRP A 653 -6.05 -22.73 -28.22
C TRP A 653 -5.94 -21.76 -27.06
N LYS A 654 -6.13 -22.27 -25.84
CA LYS A 654 -6.10 -21.49 -24.60
C LYS A 654 -5.41 -22.30 -23.50
N LEU A 655 -4.41 -21.67 -22.88
CA LEU A 655 -3.68 -22.19 -21.73
C LEU A 655 -4.14 -21.47 -20.46
N THR A 656 -4.50 -22.23 -19.42
CA THR A 656 -4.92 -21.67 -18.13
C THR A 656 -4.22 -22.33 -16.96
N LYS A 657 -3.97 -21.56 -15.89
CA LYS A 657 -3.55 -22.08 -14.58
C LYS A 657 -4.56 -21.59 -13.55
N GLY A 658 -5.40 -22.48 -13.04
CA GLY A 658 -6.59 -22.10 -12.26
C GLY A 658 -7.54 -21.22 -13.08
N SER A 659 -7.95 -20.07 -12.52
CA SER A 659 -8.81 -19.09 -13.21
C SER A 659 -8.06 -18.15 -14.16
N MET A 660 -6.72 -18.16 -14.17
CA MET A 660 -5.90 -17.26 -14.96
C MET A 660 -5.66 -17.80 -16.38
N ILE A 661 -5.74 -16.91 -17.37
CA ILE A 661 -5.48 -17.23 -18.77
C ILE A 661 -4.06 -16.81 -19.11
N VAL A 662 -3.19 -17.80 -19.32
CA VAL A 662 -1.74 -17.62 -19.48
C VAL A 662 -1.38 -17.32 -20.94
N ALA A 663 -2.03 -18.01 -21.88
CA ALA A 663 -1.82 -17.79 -23.30
C ALA A 663 -3.08 -18.08 -24.12
N ARG A 664 -3.21 -17.42 -25.28
CA ARG A 664 -4.25 -17.71 -26.27
C ARG A 664 -3.64 -17.68 -27.67
N SER A 665 -4.01 -18.65 -28.50
CA SER A 665 -3.58 -18.75 -29.89
C SER A 665 -4.75 -19.08 -30.81
N LYS A 666 -4.62 -18.75 -32.10
CA LYS A 666 -5.51 -19.20 -33.17
C LYS A 666 -4.78 -20.28 -33.99
N LYS A 667 -5.52 -21.27 -34.46
CA LYS A 667 -5.01 -22.27 -35.39
C LYS A 667 -4.64 -21.60 -36.71
N CYS A 668 -3.39 -21.77 -37.15
CA CYS A 668 -2.94 -21.36 -38.48
C CYS A 668 -2.68 -22.64 -39.29
N SER A 669 -3.41 -22.81 -40.39
CA SER A 669 -3.45 -24.06 -41.17
C SER A 669 -3.86 -25.26 -40.30
N SER A 670 -2.92 -26.15 -39.97
CA SER A 670 -3.14 -27.36 -39.17
C SER A 670 -2.55 -27.29 -37.75
N LEU A 671 -1.78 -26.24 -37.40
CA LEU A 671 -1.03 -26.14 -36.13
C LEU A 671 -1.45 -24.93 -35.29
N TYR A 672 -1.22 -25.01 -33.97
CA TYR A 672 -1.40 -23.90 -33.04
C TYR A 672 -0.06 -23.21 -32.80
N PHE A 673 0.03 -21.92 -33.15
CA PHE A 673 1.24 -21.12 -33.00
C PHE A 673 1.05 -20.07 -31.91
N MET A 674 1.95 -20.07 -30.93
CA MET A 674 2.04 -18.98 -29.96
C MET A 674 3.18 -18.05 -30.38
N GLN A 675 2.84 -16.80 -30.69
CA GLN A 675 3.84 -15.75 -30.81
C GLN A 675 4.19 -15.28 -29.40
N ALA A 676 5.45 -15.41 -29.03
CA ALA A 676 5.93 -14.99 -27.71
C ALA A 676 7.30 -14.34 -27.83
N LYS A 677 7.49 -13.20 -27.15
CA LYS A 677 8.79 -12.54 -27.08
C LYS A 677 9.62 -13.22 -26.01
N VAL A 678 10.88 -13.48 -26.32
CA VAL A 678 11.81 -13.97 -25.31
C VAL A 678 12.27 -12.79 -24.48
N SER A 679 12.13 -12.91 -23.16
CA SER A 679 12.48 -11.85 -22.22
C SER A 679 13.76 -12.22 -21.48
N ASP A 680 14.74 -11.31 -21.49
CA ASP A 680 15.98 -11.40 -20.69
C ASP A 680 15.74 -11.15 -19.19
N CYS A 681 14.48 -11.01 -18.77
CA CYS A 681 14.19 -10.92 -17.35
C CYS A 681 14.65 -12.22 -16.69
N ILE A 682 15.57 -12.09 -15.73
CA ILE A 682 15.79 -13.09 -14.70
C ILE A 682 14.40 -13.37 -14.13
N ILE A 683 13.80 -14.49 -14.52
CA ILE A 683 12.58 -14.95 -13.88
C ILE A 683 13.03 -15.28 -12.47
N ASN A 684 12.72 -14.39 -11.53
CA ASN A 684 12.37 -14.82 -10.20
C ASN A 684 11.30 -15.89 -10.41
N THR A 685 11.73 -17.14 -10.32
CA THR A 685 10.89 -18.32 -10.36
C THR A 685 9.64 -17.97 -9.57
N MET A 686 8.47 -18.06 -10.22
CA MET A 686 7.16 -17.95 -9.58
C MET A 686 6.88 -19.13 -8.63
N GLU A 687 7.83 -19.39 -7.74
CA GLU A 687 7.68 -20.07 -6.47
C GLU A 687 8.21 -19.23 -5.31
N ASN A 688 8.79 -18.05 -5.56
CA ASN A 688 8.91 -17.02 -4.55
C ASN A 688 8.60 -15.67 -5.20
N GLU A 689 7.31 -15.31 -5.29
CA GLU A 689 6.98 -13.95 -4.84
C GLU A 689 7.72 -13.85 -3.51
N SER A 690 8.68 -12.92 -3.37
CA SER A 690 9.23 -12.67 -2.04
C SER A 690 8.01 -12.61 -1.13
N THR A 691 7.92 -13.46 -0.10
CA THR A 691 6.74 -13.50 0.76
C THR A 691 6.40 -12.09 1.21
N THR A 692 7.43 -11.25 1.32
CA THR A 692 7.42 -9.79 1.38
C THR A 692 6.56 -9.06 0.33
N GLU A 693 6.71 -9.26 -0.99
CA GLU A 693 5.85 -8.61 -2.00
C GLU A 693 4.41 -9.12 -1.99
N LEU A 694 4.20 -10.43 -1.81
CA LEU A 694 2.86 -11.00 -1.66
C LEU A 694 2.15 -10.42 -0.44
N TRP A 695 2.82 -10.40 0.71
CA TRP A 695 2.30 -9.84 1.95
C TRP A 695 2.22 -8.31 1.90
N ARG A 696 3.10 -7.61 1.17
CA ARG A 696 2.98 -6.17 0.90
C ARG A 696 1.74 -5.87 0.05
N SER A 697 1.43 -6.72 -0.93
CA SER A 697 0.19 -6.64 -1.72
C SER A 697 -1.04 -6.92 -0.85
N ARG A 698 -1.00 -7.98 -0.02
CA ARG A 698 -2.11 -8.39 0.87
C ARG A 698 -2.36 -7.43 2.04
N LEU A 699 -1.30 -6.86 2.62
CA LEU A 699 -1.35 -6.01 3.82
C LEU A 699 -1.11 -4.54 3.51
N SER A 700 -1.21 -4.14 2.23
CA SER A 700 -1.10 -2.78 1.68
C SER A 700 -0.75 -1.71 2.73
N HIS A 701 0.45 -1.12 2.61
CA HIS A 701 1.08 -0.11 3.49
C HIS A 701 2.11 -0.60 4.53
N MET A 702 2.38 -1.90 4.64
CA MET A 702 3.49 -2.39 5.47
C MET A 702 4.83 -2.31 4.73
N SER A 703 5.83 -1.67 5.35
CA SER A 703 7.17 -1.56 4.76
C SER A 703 7.86 -2.94 4.70
N GLU A 704 8.74 -3.13 3.71
CA GLU A 704 9.56 -4.35 3.54
C GLU A 704 10.24 -4.79 4.85
N LYS A 705 10.69 -3.82 5.67
CA LYS A 705 11.24 -4.06 7.01
C LYS A 705 10.24 -4.62 8.01
N GLY A 706 8.99 -4.16 7.99
CA GLY A 706 7.94 -4.69 8.88
C GLY A 706 7.61 -6.15 8.56
N LEU A 707 7.64 -6.50 7.28
CA LEU A 707 7.44 -7.87 6.81
C LEU A 707 8.62 -8.78 7.20
N MET A 708 9.85 -8.30 7.09
CA MET A 708 11.04 -9.01 7.60
C MET A 708 10.98 -9.28 9.10
N VAL A 709 10.38 -8.37 9.90
CA VAL A 709 10.19 -8.57 11.35
C VAL A 709 9.13 -9.63 11.63
N LEU A 710 8.02 -9.64 10.87
CA LEU A 710 6.97 -10.65 11.03
C LEU A 710 7.45 -12.05 10.65
N ALA A 711 8.24 -12.17 9.57
CA ALA A 711 8.87 -13.43 9.16
C ALA A 711 9.85 -13.92 10.23
N LYS A 712 10.70 -13.03 10.76
CA LYS A 712 11.65 -13.35 11.83
C LYS A 712 10.98 -13.82 13.14
N ASN A 713 9.74 -13.43 13.36
CA ASN A 713 8.93 -13.84 14.52
C ASN A 713 8.01 -15.05 14.22
N ASN A 714 8.15 -15.73 13.06
CA ASN A 714 7.32 -16.86 12.60
C ASN A 714 5.81 -16.55 12.53
N LEU A 715 5.43 -15.28 12.38
CA LEU A 715 4.02 -14.88 12.26
C LEU A 715 3.49 -14.93 10.83
N ILE A 716 4.41 -15.00 9.87
CA ILE A 716 4.16 -15.32 8.47
C ILE A 716 5.19 -16.38 8.07
N LEU A 717 4.72 -17.44 7.40
CA LEU A 717 5.60 -18.52 6.90
C LEU A 717 6.49 -17.96 5.79
N GLU A 718 7.77 -18.35 5.80
CA GLU A 718 8.79 -17.95 4.81
C GLU A 718 8.39 -18.25 3.37
#